data_AF-K7R6A3-F1
#
_entry.id   AF-K7R6A3-F1
#
_cell.length_a   1.000
_cell.length_b   1.000
_cell.length_c   1.000
_cell.angle_alpha   90.00
_cell.angle_beta   90.00
_cell.angle_gamma   90.00
#
_symmetry.space_group_name_H-M   'P 1'
#
loop_
_entity.id
_entity.type
_entity.pdbx_description
1 polymer ?
#
loop_
_entity_poly.entity_id
_entity_poly.type
_entity_poly.pdbx_seq_one_letter_code
_entity_poly.pdbx_strand_id
1 'polypeptide(L)'
;MTSKHNHHALILSRGIQKIPHLSAFLADYRLHFGQRLPQKVQAACVMGWGYRPTAQSAQRKAAQLNVPYVALEDGFLRSLGLGVQGYPPLSLVLDDLGMYYDNTRPSRLQRYIEQTPTASDIDWTQAEQAMQQIVSQQLSKYNHAPSNVPPRQSSRPVVLVIDQTAGDMSLRYGLVDDANLAQMLQAACTENPHADIWIKTHPDVLSGKKSGCLPLHNLPENATILTDDINPIALLQSVDKVYCATSHMGFEALMCGKPVVCFGLTWYAGWGQTDDRHRKASSLHRPTRTVLQLFAAAYLQYTRYINPNTGERGTIFDVIQHLIQARQHNELLRGDVYCVGVSAWKKAALKPFLNTPSCRLHFVRDFKSLQKTQAALSAKLLVWGNKHADCVAWANERGWPVIRMEDGFIRSVGLGSNLVPPLSLVLDDMGIYFNPQQASRLEWLLQNHEFSPQDKILAEQVQAALIAQNISKYNVGKPLNWTIQTTQTVLLVVGQVEDDASIRLGAPQICRNADLLRTVRERNPDAYIIYKPHPDVVSDNRIGRVSAQDIARFANQEAAEVDILTCLAVCDEVHTMTSLTGFEALLRGKKVICYGLPFYAGWGLTTDELPIARRSKRLALWQLISGTLLHYPSYAHPKTGLRINALAAIEILQQQKRQANASSLHRSWISKQMGKAQQLVRTLWR
;
A
#
# COMPACT_ATOMS: atom_id res chain seq x y z
N MET A 1 -28.67 -19.41 8.22
CA MET A 1 -28.58 -18.17 9.02
C MET A 1 -28.85 -18.50 10.49
N THR A 2 -27.89 -19.13 11.17
CA THR A 2 -27.98 -19.56 12.58
C THR A 2 -27.07 -18.68 13.44
N SER A 3 -27.67 -17.91 14.37
CA SER A 3 -27.10 -17.35 15.61
C SER A 3 -25.61 -16.91 15.61
N LYS A 4 -25.19 -15.99 14.74
CA LYS A 4 -23.77 -15.54 14.67
C LYS A 4 -23.30 -14.57 15.78
N HIS A 5 -24.11 -14.23 16.80
CA HIS A 5 -23.79 -13.09 17.71
C HIS A 5 -23.92 -13.32 19.22
N ASN A 6 -23.95 -14.56 19.72
CA ASN A 6 -24.12 -14.83 21.16
C ASN A 6 -22.83 -15.05 21.97
N HIS A 7 -21.64 -15.03 21.36
CA HIS A 7 -20.38 -15.18 22.10
C HIS A 7 -19.79 -13.82 22.46
N HIS A 8 -19.91 -13.42 23.74
CA HIS A 8 -19.38 -12.16 24.25
C HIS A 8 -17.92 -12.33 24.69
N ALA A 9 -17.00 -11.52 24.18
CA ALA A 9 -15.60 -11.54 24.59
C ALA A 9 -15.25 -10.30 25.41
N LEU A 10 -14.62 -10.49 26.58
CA LEU A 10 -14.15 -9.39 27.42
C LEU A 10 -12.66 -9.11 27.18
N ILE A 11 -12.32 -7.84 26.90
CA ILE A 11 -10.95 -7.36 26.66
C ILE A 11 -10.61 -6.26 27.66
N LEU A 12 -9.59 -6.50 28.49
CA LEU A 12 -9.14 -5.54 29.51
C LEU A 12 -8.08 -4.57 28.97
N SER A 13 -7.33 -4.99 27.95
CA SER A 13 -6.19 -4.24 27.43
C SER A 13 -6.63 -3.10 26.50
N ARG A 14 -6.26 -1.87 26.87
CA ARG A 14 -6.38 -0.70 25.99
C ARG A 14 -5.51 -0.83 24.72
N GLY A 15 -4.41 -1.58 24.78
CA GLY A 15 -3.57 -1.84 23.62
C GLY A 15 -4.30 -2.65 22.56
N ILE A 16 -5.00 -3.72 22.98
CA ILE A 16 -5.83 -4.54 22.09
C ILE A 16 -6.98 -3.68 21.53
N GLN A 17 -7.67 -2.91 22.37
CA GLN A 17 -8.77 -2.03 21.94
C GLN A 17 -8.38 -1.03 20.84
N LYS A 18 -7.11 -0.59 20.81
CA LYS A 18 -6.61 0.37 19.82
C LYS A 18 -6.28 -0.26 18.46
N ILE A 19 -6.31 -1.59 18.33
CA ILE A 19 -6.06 -2.27 17.06
C ILE A 19 -7.16 -1.85 16.07
N PRO A 20 -6.80 -1.19 14.94
CA PRO A 20 -7.77 -0.85 13.91
C PRO A 20 -8.45 -2.11 13.40
N HIS A 21 -9.75 -2.03 13.13
CA HIS A 21 -10.54 -3.14 12.58
C HIS A 21 -10.56 -4.41 13.46
N LEU A 22 -10.33 -4.30 14.78
CA LEU A 22 -10.34 -5.45 15.70
C LEU A 22 -11.60 -6.34 15.58
N SER A 23 -12.77 -5.73 15.36
CA SER A 23 -14.03 -6.46 15.16
C SER A 23 -14.04 -7.32 13.90
N ALA A 24 -13.27 -6.98 12.87
CA ALA A 24 -13.16 -7.78 11.66
C ALA A 24 -12.29 -9.03 11.89
N PHE A 25 -11.21 -8.92 12.66
CA PHE A 25 -10.44 -10.07 13.11
C PHE A 25 -11.27 -11.01 14.01
N LEU A 26 -12.12 -10.44 14.85
CA LEU A 26 -12.89 -11.15 15.87
C LEU A 26 -14.38 -11.16 15.57
N ALA A 27 -14.75 -11.32 14.29
CA ALA A 27 -16.14 -11.23 13.82
C ALA A 27 -17.09 -12.25 14.46
N ASP A 28 -16.54 -13.32 15.03
CA ASP A 28 -17.28 -14.37 15.74
C ASP A 28 -17.72 -13.95 17.16
N TYR A 29 -17.24 -12.79 17.64
CA TYR A 29 -17.46 -12.31 19.00
C TYR A 29 -18.07 -10.92 19.05
N ARG A 30 -18.94 -10.69 20.03
CA ARG A 30 -19.31 -9.33 20.46
C ARG A 30 -18.30 -8.84 21.50
N LEU A 31 -17.51 -7.82 21.13
CA LEU A 31 -16.40 -7.33 21.95
C LEU A 31 -16.89 -6.37 23.05
N HIS A 32 -16.42 -6.58 24.28
CA HIS A 32 -16.64 -5.71 25.44
C HIS A 32 -15.29 -5.26 26.00
N PHE A 33 -15.16 -3.97 26.32
CA PHE A 33 -13.91 -3.39 26.77
C PHE A 33 -13.98 -2.94 28.22
N GLY A 34 -12.92 -3.19 28.99
CA GLY A 34 -12.80 -2.76 30.39
C GLY A 34 -12.94 -3.91 31.39
N GLN A 35 -13.32 -3.58 32.62
CA GLN A 35 -13.34 -4.52 33.76
C GLN A 35 -14.71 -5.16 34.03
N ARG A 36 -15.78 -4.57 33.46
CA ARG A 36 -17.17 -4.94 33.75
C ARG A 36 -17.93 -5.16 32.44
N LEU A 37 -18.84 -6.13 32.47
CA LEU A 37 -19.81 -6.35 31.41
C LEU A 37 -21.11 -5.60 31.73
N PRO A 38 -21.94 -5.27 30.72
CA PRO A 38 -23.29 -4.77 30.94
C PRO A 38 -24.11 -5.73 31.81
N GLN A 39 -25.09 -5.19 32.53
CA GLN A 39 -26.00 -5.99 33.36
C GLN A 39 -26.73 -7.03 32.47
N LYS A 40 -26.81 -8.29 32.93
CA LYS A 40 -27.36 -9.45 32.20
C LYS A 40 -26.51 -10.01 31.04
N VAL A 41 -25.27 -9.55 30.85
CA VAL A 41 -24.34 -10.12 29.86
C VAL A 41 -23.31 -11.03 30.56
N GLN A 42 -23.15 -12.26 30.05
CA GLN A 42 -22.08 -13.18 30.46
C GLN A 42 -21.03 -13.26 29.36
N ALA A 43 -19.74 -13.22 29.74
CA ALA A 43 -18.67 -13.45 28.78
C ALA A 43 -18.57 -14.94 28.44
N ALA A 44 -18.38 -15.26 27.17
CA ALA A 44 -17.99 -16.58 26.71
C ALA A 44 -16.47 -16.81 26.89
N CYS A 45 -15.66 -15.74 26.89
CA CYS A 45 -14.22 -15.80 27.13
C CYS A 45 -13.65 -14.44 27.56
N VAL A 46 -12.42 -14.46 28.08
CA VAL A 46 -11.60 -13.26 28.29
C VAL A 46 -10.38 -13.32 27.37
N MET A 47 -10.12 -12.24 26.64
CA MET A 47 -9.02 -12.16 25.68
C MET A 47 -7.86 -11.34 26.22
N GLY A 48 -6.64 -11.81 25.99
CA GLY A 48 -5.39 -11.11 26.32
C GLY A 48 -4.32 -11.31 25.26
N TRP A 49 -3.21 -10.56 25.37
CA TRP A 49 -2.13 -10.60 24.39
C TRP A 49 -1.04 -11.60 24.80
N GLY A 50 -1.03 -12.78 24.18
CA GLY A 50 -0.11 -13.87 24.46
C GLY A 50 -0.07 -14.25 25.94
N TYR A 51 1.14 -14.49 26.44
CA TYR A 51 1.43 -14.81 27.84
C TYR A 51 2.41 -13.82 28.47
N ARG A 52 2.46 -12.60 27.93
CA ARG A 52 3.25 -11.50 28.52
C ARG A 52 2.73 -11.17 29.93
N PRO A 53 3.55 -10.58 30.81
CA PRO A 53 3.10 -10.13 32.13
C PRO A 53 1.83 -9.26 32.09
N THR A 54 1.68 -8.45 31.03
CA THR A 54 0.49 -7.61 30.79
C THR A 54 -0.81 -8.40 30.59
N ALA A 55 -0.74 -9.68 30.21
CA ALA A 55 -1.89 -10.55 30.04
C ALA A 55 -2.36 -11.23 31.35
N GLN A 56 -1.57 -11.16 32.43
CA GLN A 56 -1.93 -11.82 33.70
C GLN A 56 -3.25 -11.32 34.27
N SER A 57 -3.59 -10.04 34.08
CA SER A 57 -4.87 -9.48 34.52
C SER A 57 -6.05 -10.12 33.77
N ALA A 58 -5.92 -10.35 32.47
CA ALA A 58 -6.90 -11.04 31.65
C ALA A 58 -7.03 -12.53 32.04
N GLN A 59 -5.90 -13.21 32.30
CA GLN A 59 -5.91 -14.61 32.77
C GLN A 59 -6.60 -14.75 34.13
N ARG A 60 -6.27 -13.89 35.11
CA ARG A 60 -6.94 -13.86 36.41
C ARG A 60 -8.43 -13.57 36.26
N LYS A 61 -8.79 -12.64 35.37
CA LYS A 61 -10.20 -12.33 35.12
C LYS A 61 -10.95 -13.49 34.47
N ALA A 62 -10.31 -14.23 33.55
CA ALA A 62 -10.87 -15.45 32.95
C ALA A 62 -11.17 -16.50 34.03
N ALA A 63 -10.19 -16.75 34.92
CA ALA A 63 -10.35 -17.67 36.04
C ALA A 63 -11.45 -17.23 37.03
N GLN A 64 -11.51 -15.94 37.39
CA GLN A 64 -12.55 -15.39 38.27
C GLN A 64 -13.96 -15.55 37.69
N LEU A 65 -14.10 -15.43 36.37
CA LEU A 65 -15.38 -15.58 35.68
C LEU A 65 -15.68 -17.05 35.31
N ASN A 66 -14.75 -17.98 35.57
CA ASN A 66 -14.79 -19.38 35.15
C ASN A 66 -15.06 -19.55 33.64
N VAL A 67 -14.35 -18.78 32.82
CA VAL A 67 -14.45 -18.82 31.35
C VAL A 67 -13.06 -19.01 30.72
N PRO A 68 -12.96 -19.54 29.49
CA PRO A 68 -11.69 -19.71 28.80
C PRO A 68 -10.92 -18.39 28.64
N TYR A 69 -9.60 -18.49 28.80
CA TYR A 69 -8.67 -17.45 28.35
C TYR A 69 -8.35 -17.69 26.87
N VAL A 70 -8.52 -16.65 26.06
CA VAL A 70 -8.19 -16.68 24.63
C VAL A 70 -7.00 -15.75 24.40
N ALA A 71 -5.91 -16.32 23.90
CA ALA A 71 -4.67 -15.62 23.67
C ALA A 71 -4.64 -15.05 22.24
N LEU A 72 -4.36 -13.76 22.11
CA LEU A 72 -4.15 -13.07 20.85
C LEU A 72 -2.66 -12.80 20.65
N GLU A 73 -2.19 -12.85 19.41
CA GLU A 73 -0.87 -12.35 19.01
C GLU A 73 -0.92 -11.80 17.58
N ASP A 74 0.15 -11.14 17.18
CA ASP A 74 0.38 -10.77 15.78
C ASP A 74 0.38 -12.03 14.90
N GLY A 75 -0.24 -11.94 13.73
CA GLY A 75 -0.11 -12.97 12.71
C GLY A 75 1.29 -12.99 12.09
N PHE A 76 1.58 -14.06 11.35
CA PHE A 76 2.90 -14.30 10.77
C PHE A 76 3.26 -13.34 9.63
N LEU A 77 2.27 -12.74 8.96
CA LEU A 77 2.42 -11.70 7.95
C LEU A 77 1.75 -10.41 8.45
N ARG A 78 2.48 -9.61 9.24
CA ARG A 78 1.85 -8.63 10.13
C ARG A 78 1.66 -7.26 9.51
N SER A 79 2.72 -6.60 9.03
CA SER A 79 2.65 -5.18 8.64
C SER A 79 3.85 -4.70 7.83
N LEU A 80 3.76 -3.48 7.28
CA LEU A 80 4.89 -2.80 6.65
C LEU A 80 6.00 -2.51 7.68
N GLY A 81 5.74 -1.64 8.66
CA GLY A 81 6.69 -1.31 9.72
C GLY A 81 6.52 -2.15 10.98
N LEU A 82 7.33 -1.86 12.01
CA LEU A 82 7.32 -2.58 13.28
C LEU A 82 6.13 -2.21 14.17
N GLY A 83 5.67 -3.14 14.99
CA GLY A 83 4.61 -2.88 15.98
C GLY A 83 5.01 -1.83 17.01
N VAL A 84 6.27 -1.82 17.45
CA VAL A 84 6.82 -0.81 18.37
C VAL A 84 6.87 0.59 17.78
N GLN A 85 6.83 0.72 16.45
CA GLN A 85 6.74 1.99 15.73
C GLN A 85 5.27 2.42 15.46
N GLY A 86 4.30 1.69 16.01
CA GLY A 86 2.87 2.01 15.90
C GLY A 86 2.19 1.50 14.63
N TYR A 87 2.86 0.67 13.82
CA TYR A 87 2.21 0.04 12.66
C TYR A 87 1.19 -1.00 13.13
N PRO A 88 -0.10 -0.89 12.73
CA PRO A 88 -1.13 -1.82 13.14
C PRO A 88 -0.95 -3.18 12.43
N PRO A 89 -1.40 -4.28 13.05
CA PRO A 89 -1.40 -5.59 12.42
C PRO A 89 -2.46 -5.68 11.30
N LEU A 90 -2.09 -6.32 10.19
CA LEU A 90 -2.97 -6.75 9.10
C LEU A 90 -3.42 -8.21 9.28
N SER A 91 -2.78 -8.92 10.19
CA SER A 91 -3.12 -10.29 10.58
C SER A 91 -2.96 -10.50 12.08
N LEU A 92 -3.82 -11.34 12.66
CA LEU A 92 -3.78 -11.75 14.06
C LEU A 92 -3.95 -13.26 14.18
N VAL A 93 -3.35 -13.85 15.20
CA VAL A 93 -3.68 -15.22 15.63
C VAL A 93 -4.57 -15.17 16.86
N LEU A 94 -5.45 -16.16 16.96
CA LEU A 94 -6.35 -16.36 18.09
C LEU A 94 -6.24 -17.81 18.53
N ASP A 95 -5.87 -18.03 19.79
CA ASP A 95 -5.65 -19.35 20.35
C ASP A 95 -6.40 -19.48 21.68
N ASP A 96 -7.37 -20.39 21.69
CA ASP A 96 -8.23 -20.70 22.83
C ASP A 96 -7.81 -22.01 23.54
N LEU A 97 -6.72 -22.65 23.13
CA LEU A 97 -6.14 -23.83 23.78
C LEU A 97 -4.81 -23.49 24.49
N GLY A 98 -3.98 -22.71 23.83
CA GLY A 98 -2.62 -22.40 24.26
C GLY A 98 -2.10 -21.15 23.57
N MET A 99 -0.86 -21.22 23.08
CA MET A 99 -0.30 -20.26 22.14
C MET A 99 0.76 -20.97 21.31
N TYR A 100 0.91 -20.62 20.02
CA TYR A 100 1.80 -21.35 19.11
C TYR A 100 3.25 -21.46 19.60
N TYR A 101 3.77 -20.44 20.27
CA TYR A 101 5.14 -20.44 20.79
C TYR A 101 5.28 -21.19 22.13
N ASP A 102 4.18 -21.65 22.73
CA ASP A 102 4.17 -22.43 23.97
C ASP A 102 4.12 -23.92 23.70
N ASN A 103 5.29 -24.56 23.78
CA ASN A 103 5.43 -26.00 23.62
C ASN A 103 5.34 -26.77 24.95
N THR A 104 4.93 -26.13 26.05
CA THR A 104 4.67 -26.80 27.34
C THR A 104 3.24 -27.34 27.45
N ARG A 105 2.35 -26.96 26.52
CA ARG A 105 0.96 -27.40 26.43
C ARG A 105 0.50 -27.42 24.97
N PRO A 106 -0.60 -28.12 24.62
CA PRO A 106 -1.15 -28.06 23.28
C PRO A 106 -1.60 -26.64 22.89
N SER A 107 -1.41 -26.29 21.61
CA SER A 107 -1.93 -25.05 21.01
C SER A 107 -2.94 -25.37 19.90
N ARG A 108 -3.75 -24.37 19.52
CA ARG A 108 -4.65 -24.50 18.37
C ARG A 108 -3.87 -24.71 17.07
N LEU A 109 -2.71 -24.07 16.92
CA LEU A 109 -1.83 -24.30 15.77
C LEU A 109 -1.33 -25.75 15.71
N GLN A 110 -0.88 -26.32 16.83
CA GLN A 110 -0.46 -27.71 16.88
C GLN A 110 -1.58 -28.64 16.39
N ARG A 111 -2.82 -28.43 16.85
CA ARG A 111 -3.99 -29.21 16.41
C ARG A 111 -4.23 -29.09 14.91
N TYR A 112 -4.12 -27.88 14.34
CA TYR A 112 -4.23 -27.70 12.89
C TYR A 112 -3.16 -28.47 12.14
N ILE A 113 -1.89 -28.42 12.58
CA ILE A 113 -0.80 -29.16 11.94
C ILE A 113 -1.04 -30.68 12.00
N GLU A 114 -1.51 -31.21 13.13
CA GLU A 114 -1.84 -32.63 13.28
C GLU A 114 -2.90 -33.06 12.28
N GLN A 115 -3.93 -32.23 12.08
CA GLN A 115 -5.11 -32.51 11.26
C GLN A 115 -4.95 -32.12 9.78
N THR A 116 -3.90 -31.38 9.44
CA THR A 116 -3.68 -30.80 8.10
C THR A 116 -3.81 -31.81 6.95
N PRO A 117 -3.27 -33.05 7.01
CA PRO A 117 -3.38 -33.99 5.89
C PRO A 117 -4.82 -34.40 5.55
N THR A 118 -5.74 -34.29 6.51
CA THR A 118 -7.15 -34.65 6.36
C THR A 118 -8.08 -33.43 6.30
N ALA A 119 -7.53 -32.22 6.28
CA ALA A 119 -8.28 -30.98 6.27
C ALA A 119 -8.88 -30.74 4.87
N SER A 120 -10.21 -30.78 4.78
CA SER A 120 -10.95 -30.56 3.52
C SER A 120 -11.16 -29.08 3.19
N ASP A 121 -10.88 -28.19 4.14
CA ASP A 121 -11.03 -26.73 4.03
C ASP A 121 -9.79 -26.02 3.47
N ILE A 122 -8.68 -26.74 3.25
CA ILE A 122 -7.45 -26.19 2.69
C ILE A 122 -7.47 -26.30 1.17
N ASP A 123 -7.41 -25.15 0.49
CA ASP A 123 -7.06 -25.09 -0.93
C ASP A 123 -5.53 -25.12 -1.08
N TRP A 124 -5.00 -26.27 -1.50
CA TRP A 124 -3.56 -26.50 -1.66
C TRP A 124 -2.94 -25.63 -2.75
N THR A 125 -3.69 -25.28 -3.80
CA THR A 125 -3.23 -24.38 -4.86
C THR A 125 -3.01 -22.98 -4.30
N GLN A 126 -3.95 -22.51 -3.46
CA GLN A 126 -3.81 -21.24 -2.76
C GLN A 126 -2.67 -21.26 -1.74
N ALA A 127 -2.46 -22.36 -1.03
CA ALA A 127 -1.34 -22.50 -0.09
C ALA A 127 0.01 -22.37 -0.80
N GLU A 128 0.19 -23.09 -1.92
CA GLU A 128 1.41 -23.02 -2.72
C GLU A 128 1.62 -21.62 -3.30
N GLN A 129 0.57 -21.04 -3.89
CA GLN A 129 0.61 -19.70 -4.46
C GLN A 129 0.97 -18.63 -3.41
N ALA A 130 0.38 -18.69 -2.21
CA ALA A 130 0.65 -17.73 -1.15
C ALA A 130 2.08 -17.86 -0.63
N MET A 131 2.56 -19.08 -0.39
CA MET A 131 3.95 -19.33 0.04
C MET A 131 4.95 -18.85 -1.02
N GLN A 132 4.70 -19.16 -2.29
CA GLN A 132 5.55 -18.71 -3.40
C GLN A 132 5.55 -17.18 -3.54
N GLN A 133 4.40 -16.51 -3.40
CA GLN A 133 4.34 -15.05 -3.42
C GLN A 133 5.10 -14.44 -2.25
N ILE A 134 4.97 -14.99 -1.03
CA ILE A 134 5.73 -14.52 0.13
C ILE A 134 7.24 -14.63 -0.12
N VAL A 135 7.73 -15.76 -0.63
CA VAL A 135 9.17 -15.96 -0.88
C VAL A 135 9.67 -15.10 -2.06
N SER A 136 8.98 -15.13 -3.21
CA SER A 136 9.41 -14.39 -4.41
C SER A 136 9.32 -12.88 -4.24
N GLN A 137 8.30 -12.40 -3.53
CA GLN A 137 8.13 -10.99 -3.21
C GLN A 137 8.85 -10.61 -1.91
N GLN A 138 9.64 -11.50 -1.31
CA GLN A 138 10.42 -11.27 -0.11
C GLN A 138 9.62 -10.63 1.03
N LEU A 139 8.44 -11.19 1.32
CA LEU A 139 7.57 -10.76 2.42
C LEU A 139 7.89 -11.53 3.70
N SER A 140 7.78 -10.85 4.83
CA SER A 140 8.06 -11.41 6.17
C SER A 140 7.05 -10.87 7.19
N LYS A 141 7.23 -11.16 8.48
CA LYS A 141 6.39 -10.56 9.55
C LYS A 141 6.38 -9.04 9.46
N TYR A 142 7.54 -8.42 9.20
CA TYR A 142 7.70 -6.98 9.00
C TYR A 142 8.40 -6.73 7.65
N ASN A 143 7.97 -5.70 6.92
CA ASN A 143 8.29 -5.54 5.49
C ASN A 143 8.91 -4.19 5.13
N HIS A 144 9.56 -3.53 6.10
CA HIS A 144 10.19 -2.21 5.94
C HIS A 144 11.67 -2.29 5.61
N ALA A 145 12.32 -3.42 5.90
CA ALA A 145 13.75 -3.57 5.74
C ALA A 145 14.15 -3.67 4.25
N PRO A 146 15.29 -3.09 3.85
CA PRO A 146 15.78 -3.18 2.48
C PRO A 146 16.25 -4.60 2.14
N SER A 147 16.23 -4.93 0.85
CA SER A 147 16.77 -6.21 0.34
C SER A 147 18.27 -6.18 0.07
N ASN A 148 18.98 -5.17 0.59
CA ASN A 148 20.43 -5.06 0.41
C ASN A 148 21.14 -6.01 1.37
N VAL A 149 21.48 -7.20 0.86
CA VAL A 149 22.25 -8.19 1.60
C VAL A 149 23.74 -7.94 1.36
N PRO A 150 24.61 -8.07 2.38
CA PRO A 150 26.06 -8.00 2.19
C PRO A 150 26.53 -8.95 1.09
N PRO A 151 27.44 -8.53 0.20
CA PRO A 151 27.98 -9.42 -0.82
C PRO A 151 28.76 -10.56 -0.17
N ARG A 152 28.67 -11.76 -0.74
CA ARG A 152 29.54 -12.88 -0.33
C ARG A 152 30.99 -12.49 -0.61
N GLN A 153 31.84 -12.60 0.41
CA GLN A 153 33.27 -12.24 0.31
C GLN A 153 34.10 -13.36 -0.33
N SER A 154 33.55 -14.57 -0.39
CA SER A 154 34.22 -15.75 -0.90
C SER A 154 33.21 -16.72 -1.55
N SER A 155 33.71 -17.79 -2.18
CA SER A 155 32.89 -18.91 -2.65
C SER A 155 32.49 -19.89 -1.54
N ARG A 156 32.86 -19.61 -0.28
CA ARG A 156 32.54 -20.48 0.85
C ARG A 156 31.02 -20.52 1.08
N PRO A 157 30.51 -21.63 1.66
CA PRO A 157 29.16 -21.66 2.17
C PRO A 157 28.95 -20.58 3.24
N VAL A 158 27.75 -20.05 3.34
CA VAL A 158 27.37 -19.07 4.36
C VAL A 158 26.37 -19.69 5.33
N VAL A 159 26.70 -19.65 6.62
CA VAL A 159 25.85 -20.16 7.70
C VAL A 159 25.30 -18.98 8.49
N LEU A 160 23.98 -18.89 8.60
CA LEU A 160 23.30 -17.85 9.36
C LEU A 160 22.97 -18.33 10.77
N VAL A 161 23.39 -17.59 11.79
CA VAL A 161 22.95 -17.73 13.18
C VAL A 161 22.04 -16.57 13.53
N ILE A 162 20.80 -16.88 13.95
CA ILE A 162 19.78 -15.88 14.24
C ILE A 162 19.75 -15.59 15.74
N ASP A 163 20.05 -14.35 16.11
CA ASP A 163 19.87 -13.84 17.47
C ASP A 163 18.40 -13.48 17.74
N GLN A 164 18.03 -13.39 19.02
CA GLN A 164 16.70 -12.97 19.47
C GLN A 164 16.81 -11.92 20.57
N THR A 165 15.73 -11.15 20.77
CA THR A 165 15.69 -10.14 21.83
C THR A 165 15.51 -10.80 23.20
N ALA A 166 16.30 -10.39 24.20
CA ALA A 166 16.13 -10.86 25.56
C ALA A 166 14.70 -10.61 26.08
N GLY A 167 14.14 -11.60 26.78
CA GLY A 167 12.78 -11.55 27.30
C GLY A 167 11.69 -11.84 26.26
N ASP A 168 12.04 -12.29 25.05
CA ASP A 168 11.07 -12.87 24.12
C ASP A 168 10.36 -14.07 24.77
N MET A 169 9.03 -14.05 24.80
CA MET A 169 8.23 -15.12 25.38
C MET A 169 8.46 -16.45 24.67
N SER A 170 8.77 -16.44 23.37
CA SER A 170 9.06 -17.67 22.63
C SER A 170 10.33 -18.37 23.10
N LEU A 171 11.32 -17.67 23.67
CA LEU A 171 12.50 -18.31 24.27
C LEU A 171 12.09 -19.08 25.53
N ARG A 172 11.41 -18.39 26.46
CA ARG A 172 10.93 -18.99 27.72
C ARG A 172 10.04 -20.21 27.47
N TYR A 173 9.06 -20.06 26.59
CA TYR A 173 8.05 -21.08 26.32
C TYR A 173 8.49 -22.12 25.27
N GLY A 174 9.58 -21.85 24.56
CA GLY A 174 10.34 -22.84 23.79
C GLY A 174 11.44 -23.54 24.60
N LEU A 175 11.47 -23.34 25.92
CA LEU A 175 12.41 -23.96 26.86
C LEU A 175 13.88 -23.68 26.55
N VAL A 176 14.18 -22.48 26.05
CA VAL A 176 15.55 -22.03 25.75
C VAL A 176 16.15 -21.35 26.97
N ASP A 177 17.31 -21.82 27.38
CA ASP A 177 18.19 -21.16 28.36
C ASP A 177 19.49 -20.66 27.71
N ASP A 178 20.33 -19.99 28.50
CA ASP A 178 21.61 -19.43 28.04
C ASP A 178 22.57 -20.53 27.53
N ALA A 179 22.47 -21.74 28.09
CA ALA A 179 23.28 -22.86 27.64
C ALA A 179 22.87 -23.32 26.23
N ASN A 180 21.57 -23.37 25.92
CA ASN A 180 21.10 -23.65 24.56
C ASN A 180 21.61 -22.62 23.55
N LEU A 181 21.62 -21.33 23.92
CA LEU A 181 22.09 -20.24 23.05
C LEU A 181 23.59 -20.30 22.80
N ALA A 182 24.39 -20.56 23.83
CA ALA A 182 25.83 -20.76 23.71
C ALA A 182 26.16 -21.98 22.85
N GLN A 183 25.48 -23.11 23.09
CA GLN A 183 25.63 -24.34 22.31
C GLN A 183 25.26 -24.13 20.84
N MET A 184 24.22 -23.34 20.56
CA MET A 184 23.82 -23.05 19.17
C MET A 184 24.93 -22.35 18.39
N LEU A 185 25.50 -21.29 18.96
CA LEU A 185 26.58 -20.54 18.32
C LEU A 185 27.84 -21.41 18.18
N GLN A 186 28.20 -22.14 19.23
CA GLN A 186 29.34 -23.07 19.21
C GLN A 186 29.17 -24.15 18.13
N ALA A 187 27.98 -24.76 18.04
CA ALA A 187 27.68 -25.79 17.05
C ALA A 187 27.74 -25.22 15.62
N ALA A 188 27.20 -24.02 15.38
CA ALA A 188 27.29 -23.38 14.08
C ALA A 188 28.74 -23.17 13.63
N CYS A 189 29.63 -22.75 14.53
CA CYS A 189 31.05 -22.60 14.22
C CYS A 189 31.77 -23.95 14.04
N THR A 190 31.52 -24.91 14.94
CA THR A 190 32.25 -26.20 14.97
C THR A 190 31.85 -27.12 13.82
N GLU A 191 30.55 -27.16 13.47
CA GLU A 191 30.03 -28.03 12.41
C GLU A 191 30.34 -27.47 11.00
N ASN A 192 30.72 -26.19 10.89
CA ASN A 192 30.93 -25.52 9.61
C ASN A 192 32.28 -24.76 9.58
N PRO A 193 33.43 -25.44 9.78
CA PRO A 193 34.74 -24.78 9.96
C PRO A 193 35.25 -24.07 8.70
N HIS A 194 34.68 -24.36 7.53
CA HIS A 194 35.06 -23.78 6.23
C HIS A 194 34.00 -22.81 5.67
N ALA A 195 32.95 -22.52 6.43
CA ALA A 195 31.89 -21.58 6.05
C ALA A 195 32.16 -20.18 6.58
N ASP A 196 31.57 -19.16 5.97
CA ASP A 196 31.47 -17.83 6.57
C ASP A 196 30.26 -17.83 7.52
N ILE A 197 30.46 -17.43 8.79
CA ILE A 197 29.41 -17.44 9.82
C ILE A 197 28.80 -16.04 9.92
N TRP A 198 27.56 -15.89 9.49
CA TRP A 198 26.83 -14.63 9.64
C TRP A 198 25.94 -14.67 10.87
N ILE A 199 26.07 -13.70 11.75
CA ILE A 199 25.27 -13.60 12.97
C ILE A 199 24.33 -12.40 12.83
N LYS A 200 23.05 -12.66 12.60
CA LYS A 200 22.05 -11.60 12.48
C LYS A 200 21.55 -11.20 13.86
N THR A 201 21.84 -9.97 14.27
CA THR A 201 21.33 -9.37 15.51
C THR A 201 20.55 -8.08 15.23
N HIS A 202 19.84 -7.57 16.24
CA HIS A 202 19.13 -6.31 16.16
C HIS A 202 20.13 -5.15 16.39
N PRO A 203 20.10 -4.05 15.62
CA PRO A 203 21.08 -2.95 15.75
C PRO A 203 21.14 -2.32 17.15
N ASP A 204 19.99 -2.20 17.83
CA ASP A 204 19.92 -1.77 19.25
C ASP A 204 20.69 -2.65 20.25
N VAL A 205 21.07 -3.89 19.89
CA VAL A 205 21.86 -4.79 20.75
C VAL A 205 23.30 -4.29 20.88
N LEU A 206 23.94 -3.93 19.77
CA LEU A 206 25.33 -3.43 19.81
C LEU A 206 25.42 -2.00 20.38
N SER A 207 24.35 -1.20 20.26
CA SER A 207 24.30 0.15 20.85
C SER A 207 23.85 0.16 22.32
N GLY A 208 23.64 -1.01 22.94
CA GLY A 208 23.28 -1.16 24.35
C GLY A 208 21.84 -0.75 24.71
N LYS A 209 21.00 -0.42 23.73
CA LYS A 209 19.59 -0.02 23.93
C LYS A 209 18.66 -1.22 24.11
N LYS A 210 19.09 -2.40 23.65
CA LYS A 210 18.50 -3.71 23.88
C LYS A 210 19.61 -4.71 24.23
N SER A 211 19.23 -5.87 24.76
CA SER A 211 20.15 -6.99 24.96
C SER A 211 19.77 -8.14 24.04
N GLY A 212 20.71 -8.59 23.22
CA GLY A 212 20.62 -9.83 22.46
C GLY A 212 20.84 -11.02 23.39
N CYS A 213 20.55 -12.22 22.90
CA CYS A 213 20.67 -13.44 23.71
C CYS A 213 21.97 -14.20 23.44
N LEU A 214 22.59 -13.99 22.27
CA LEU A 214 23.80 -14.72 21.90
C LEU A 214 25.05 -14.19 22.62
N PRO A 215 25.94 -15.09 23.09
CA PRO A 215 27.25 -14.72 23.63
C PRO A 215 28.22 -14.35 22.48
N LEU A 216 28.23 -13.08 22.08
CA LEU A 216 29.04 -12.60 20.93
C LEU A 216 30.53 -12.37 21.25
N HIS A 217 31.08 -13.01 22.29
CA HIS A 217 32.49 -12.90 22.66
C HIS A 217 33.30 -14.04 22.04
N ASN A 218 34.59 -13.79 21.75
CA ASN A 218 35.53 -14.79 21.22
C ASN A 218 35.04 -15.52 19.95
N LEU A 219 34.40 -14.77 19.04
CA LEU A 219 33.98 -15.29 17.75
C LEU A 219 35.19 -15.64 16.86
N PRO A 220 35.10 -16.67 16.01
CA PRO A 220 36.19 -17.00 15.08
C PRO A 220 36.31 -15.94 13.98
N GLU A 221 37.47 -15.87 13.32
CA GLU A 221 37.78 -14.83 12.31
C GLU A 221 36.81 -14.82 11.12
N ASN A 222 36.21 -15.96 10.78
CA ASN A 222 35.22 -16.11 9.72
C ASN A 222 33.78 -15.74 10.16
N ALA A 223 33.59 -15.21 11.37
CA ALA A 223 32.29 -14.77 11.86
C ALA A 223 32.08 -13.26 11.67
N THR A 224 30.95 -12.89 11.06
CA THR A 224 30.55 -11.51 10.81
C THR A 224 29.21 -11.21 11.48
N ILE A 225 29.15 -10.14 12.27
CA ILE A 225 27.91 -9.68 12.90
C ILE A 225 27.17 -8.73 11.96
N LEU A 226 25.96 -9.12 11.56
CA LEU A 226 25.07 -8.33 10.73
C LEU A 226 24.10 -7.53 11.61
N THR A 227 24.31 -6.21 11.67
CA THR A 227 23.47 -5.31 12.47
C THR A 227 22.52 -4.45 11.65
N ASP A 228 22.79 -4.29 10.36
CA ASP A 228 21.89 -3.58 9.46
C ASP A 228 20.50 -4.21 9.47
N ASP A 229 19.51 -3.36 9.26
CA ASP A 229 18.16 -3.82 8.97
C ASP A 229 18.16 -4.41 7.56
N ILE A 230 17.82 -5.69 7.44
CA ILE A 230 17.88 -6.47 6.21
C ILE A 230 16.59 -7.27 6.11
N ASN A 231 15.98 -7.29 4.92
CA ASN A 231 14.83 -8.12 4.65
C ASN A 231 15.12 -9.60 4.95
N PRO A 232 14.35 -10.26 5.85
CA PRO A 232 14.61 -11.63 6.26
C PRO A 232 14.67 -12.63 5.10
N ILE A 233 13.72 -12.56 4.16
CA ILE A 233 13.70 -13.50 3.02
C ILE A 233 14.87 -13.28 2.08
N ALA A 234 15.23 -12.02 1.79
CA ALA A 234 16.39 -11.72 0.96
C ALA A 234 17.68 -12.27 1.60
N LEU A 235 17.86 -12.08 2.92
CA LEU A 235 18.97 -12.65 3.66
C LEU A 235 18.95 -14.18 3.61
N LEU A 236 17.81 -14.81 3.86
CA LEU A 236 17.68 -16.27 3.86
C LEU A 236 17.96 -16.89 2.49
N GLN A 237 17.54 -16.26 1.39
CA GLN A 237 17.85 -16.69 0.03
C GLN A 237 19.36 -16.71 -0.24
N SER A 238 20.11 -15.81 0.40
CA SER A 238 21.56 -15.63 0.22
C SER A 238 22.44 -16.58 1.05
N VAL A 239 21.89 -17.37 1.97
CA VAL A 239 22.65 -18.27 2.87
C VAL A 239 22.38 -19.74 2.56
N ASP A 240 23.21 -20.63 3.11
CA ASP A 240 23.19 -22.06 2.80
C ASP A 240 22.63 -22.93 3.94
N LYS A 241 22.76 -22.48 5.19
CA LYS A 241 22.24 -23.17 6.39
C LYS A 241 21.87 -22.17 7.48
N VAL A 242 20.87 -22.48 8.30
CA VAL A 242 20.36 -21.59 9.35
C VAL A 242 20.34 -22.27 10.71
N TYR A 243 20.83 -21.58 11.74
CA TYR A 243 20.74 -21.96 13.15
C TYR A 243 19.85 -20.94 13.88
N CYS A 244 18.86 -21.44 14.61
CA CYS A 244 17.97 -20.59 15.40
C CYS A 244 17.55 -21.25 16.71
N ALA A 245 17.23 -20.44 17.72
CA ALA A 245 16.61 -20.93 18.93
C ALA A 245 15.11 -21.11 18.71
N THR A 246 14.32 -20.03 18.73
CA THR A 246 12.86 -20.06 18.54
C THR A 246 12.33 -19.02 17.55
N SER A 247 13.21 -18.31 16.87
CA SER A 247 12.86 -17.24 15.94
C SER A 247 11.98 -17.74 14.78
N HIS A 248 10.92 -16.99 14.47
CA HIS A 248 10.07 -17.27 13.30
C HIS A 248 10.85 -17.29 11.97
N MET A 249 11.98 -16.58 11.90
CA MET A 249 12.88 -16.62 10.74
C MET A 249 13.40 -18.03 10.43
N GLY A 250 13.41 -18.95 11.39
CA GLY A 250 13.71 -20.36 11.12
C GLY A 250 12.63 -21.03 10.27
N PHE A 251 11.35 -20.71 10.46
CA PHE A 251 10.30 -21.19 9.55
C PHE A 251 10.39 -20.52 8.16
N GLU A 252 10.74 -19.24 8.13
CA GLU A 252 10.96 -18.52 6.86
C GLU A 252 12.13 -19.13 6.07
N ALA A 253 13.16 -19.64 6.76
CA ALA A 253 14.25 -20.37 6.14
C ALA A 253 13.79 -21.68 5.49
N LEU A 254 12.87 -22.43 6.14
CA LEU A 254 12.25 -23.62 5.55
C LEU A 254 11.45 -23.27 4.29
N MET A 255 10.70 -22.16 4.29
CA MET A 255 9.98 -21.70 3.09
C MET A 255 10.95 -21.34 1.94
N CYS A 256 12.17 -20.90 2.26
CA CYS A 256 13.24 -20.66 1.30
C CYS A 256 14.02 -21.93 0.90
N GLY A 257 13.60 -23.11 1.36
CA GLY A 257 14.26 -24.39 1.08
C GLY A 257 15.61 -24.57 1.77
N LYS A 258 15.85 -23.87 2.88
CA LYS A 258 17.13 -23.93 3.61
C LYS A 258 17.09 -25.00 4.71
N PRO A 259 18.19 -25.74 4.95
CA PRO A 259 18.34 -26.55 6.15
C PRO A 259 18.33 -25.69 7.41
N VAL A 260 17.55 -26.10 8.42
CA VAL A 260 17.35 -25.36 9.67
C VAL A 260 17.66 -26.25 10.88
N VAL A 261 18.53 -25.74 11.76
CA VAL A 261 18.88 -26.36 13.04
C VAL A 261 18.22 -25.57 14.17
N CYS A 262 17.43 -26.24 15.01
CA CYS A 262 16.65 -25.65 16.09
C CYS A 262 17.22 -26.04 17.46
N PHE A 263 17.60 -25.04 18.27
CA PHE A 263 18.08 -25.24 19.64
C PHE A 263 16.99 -25.01 20.71
N GLY A 264 15.82 -24.52 20.31
CA GLY A 264 14.62 -24.45 21.15
C GLY A 264 13.46 -25.27 20.60
N LEU A 265 12.41 -25.43 21.40
CA LEU A 265 11.15 -26.00 20.94
C LEU A 265 10.31 -24.91 20.28
N THR A 266 10.30 -24.91 18.95
CA THR A 266 9.51 -23.98 18.13
C THR A 266 8.19 -24.63 17.70
N TRP A 267 7.26 -23.83 17.19
CA TRP A 267 5.99 -24.37 16.68
C TRP A 267 6.16 -25.29 15.46
N TYR A 268 7.23 -25.07 14.69
CA TYR A 268 7.58 -25.81 13.47
C TYR A 268 8.65 -26.90 13.70
N ALA A 269 9.22 -27.01 14.90
CA ALA A 269 10.14 -28.07 15.30
C ALA A 269 9.41 -29.41 15.53
N GLY A 270 10.11 -30.52 15.36
CA GLY A 270 9.62 -31.87 15.66
C GLY A 270 8.73 -32.50 14.57
N TRP A 271 8.43 -31.77 13.48
CA TRP A 271 7.60 -32.27 12.38
C TRP A 271 8.42 -32.88 11.22
N GLY A 272 9.71 -33.15 11.44
CA GLY A 272 10.61 -33.77 10.46
C GLY A 272 11.15 -32.82 9.38
N GLN A 273 10.99 -31.50 9.54
CA GLN A 273 11.54 -30.48 8.62
C GLN A 273 12.76 -29.75 9.18
N THR A 274 13.12 -29.99 10.44
CA THR A 274 14.21 -29.33 11.15
C THR A 274 15.14 -30.35 11.79
N ASP A 275 16.40 -29.97 11.97
CA ASP A 275 17.33 -30.67 12.85
C ASP A 275 17.17 -30.14 14.27
N ASP A 276 16.40 -30.85 15.09
CA ASP A 276 16.01 -30.41 16.44
C ASP A 276 17.00 -30.89 17.51
N ARG A 277 17.77 -29.95 18.06
CA ARG A 277 18.86 -30.23 19.03
C ARG A 277 18.42 -30.08 20.49
N HIS A 278 17.22 -29.57 20.74
CA HIS A 278 16.71 -29.47 22.10
C HIS A 278 16.39 -30.86 22.66
N ARG A 279 16.87 -31.19 23.87
CA ARG A 279 16.75 -32.52 24.50
C ARG A 279 15.33 -33.11 24.59
N LYS A 280 14.31 -32.26 24.61
CA LYS A 280 12.89 -32.68 24.66
C LYS A 280 12.24 -32.83 23.28
N ALA A 281 12.93 -32.52 22.18
CA ALA A 281 12.34 -32.56 20.85
C ALA A 281 11.88 -33.98 20.47
N SER A 282 12.69 -35.00 20.77
CA SER A 282 12.36 -36.42 20.54
C SER A 282 11.11 -36.88 21.30
N SER A 283 10.83 -36.30 22.46
CA SER A 283 9.66 -36.63 23.29
C SER A 283 8.34 -36.05 22.78
N LEU A 284 8.37 -35.19 21.75
CA LEU A 284 7.16 -34.60 21.18
C LEU A 284 6.32 -35.61 20.37
N HIS A 285 6.92 -36.71 19.91
CA HIS A 285 6.26 -37.78 19.13
C HIS A 285 5.35 -37.28 18.00
N ARG A 286 5.77 -36.21 17.31
CA ARG A 286 5.01 -35.58 16.23
C ARG A 286 5.21 -36.37 14.92
N PRO A 287 4.15 -36.56 14.10
CA PRO A 287 4.30 -37.15 12.77
C PRO A 287 5.01 -36.19 11.81
N THR A 288 5.59 -36.72 10.73
CA THR A 288 6.20 -35.88 9.69
C THR A 288 5.15 -35.01 8.98
N ARG A 289 5.48 -33.74 8.72
CA ARG A 289 4.68 -32.80 7.91
C ARG A 289 5.57 -32.08 6.93
N THR A 290 5.07 -31.77 5.74
CA THR A 290 5.81 -30.97 4.75
C THR A 290 5.81 -29.49 5.15
N VAL A 291 6.76 -28.70 4.63
CA VAL A 291 6.77 -27.24 4.80
C VAL A 291 5.44 -26.62 4.35
N LEU A 292 4.87 -27.09 3.25
CA LEU A 292 3.58 -26.60 2.75
C LEU A 292 2.42 -26.90 3.72
N GLN A 293 2.42 -28.07 4.37
CA GLN A 293 1.42 -28.41 5.40
C GLN A 293 1.56 -27.52 6.63
N LEU A 294 2.80 -27.30 7.10
CA LEU A 294 3.07 -26.37 8.20
C LEU A 294 2.63 -24.95 7.85
N PHE A 295 2.91 -24.51 6.63
CA PHE A 295 2.51 -23.21 6.10
C PHE A 295 0.99 -23.08 6.07
N ALA A 296 0.27 -24.04 5.49
CA ALA A 296 -1.19 -23.99 5.39
C ALA A 296 -1.85 -23.90 6.78
N ALA A 297 -1.40 -24.71 7.75
CA ALA A 297 -1.90 -24.65 9.11
C ALA A 297 -1.66 -23.27 9.76
N ALA A 298 -0.44 -22.73 9.64
CA ALA A 298 -0.04 -21.49 10.29
C ALA A 298 -0.62 -20.24 9.62
N TYR A 299 -0.48 -20.14 8.30
CA TYR A 299 -0.80 -18.94 7.53
C TYR A 299 -2.22 -18.93 6.98
N LEU A 300 -2.91 -20.07 6.79
CA LEU A 300 -4.27 -20.08 6.24
C LEU A 300 -5.34 -20.41 7.29
N GLN A 301 -5.11 -21.41 8.14
CA GLN A 301 -6.11 -21.84 9.13
C GLN A 301 -6.02 -21.06 10.46
N TYR A 302 -4.80 -20.93 11.00
CA TYR A 302 -4.58 -20.33 12.33
C TYR A 302 -4.63 -18.79 12.31
N THR A 303 -4.14 -18.19 11.23
CA THR A 303 -4.04 -16.73 11.11
C THR A 303 -5.32 -16.14 10.51
N ARG A 304 -5.82 -15.06 11.13
CA ARG A 304 -6.94 -14.27 10.64
C ARG A 304 -6.44 -13.00 9.99
N TYR A 305 -7.02 -12.64 8.85
CA TYR A 305 -6.63 -11.46 8.06
C TYR A 305 -7.77 -10.46 7.95
N ILE A 306 -7.41 -9.18 7.79
CA ILE A 306 -8.30 -8.16 7.26
C ILE A 306 -7.91 -7.83 5.83
N ASN A 307 -8.87 -7.36 5.03
CA ASN A 307 -8.56 -6.68 3.80
C ASN A 307 -8.10 -5.25 4.13
N PRO A 308 -6.84 -4.86 3.87
CA PRO A 308 -6.34 -3.54 4.29
C PRO A 308 -7.03 -2.36 3.60
N ASN A 309 -7.68 -2.60 2.46
CA ASN A 309 -8.35 -1.57 1.67
C ASN A 309 -9.75 -1.23 2.22
N THR A 310 -10.46 -2.22 2.75
CA THR A 310 -11.84 -2.06 3.26
C THR A 310 -11.91 -2.07 4.79
N GLY A 311 -10.95 -2.71 5.45
CA GLY A 311 -10.96 -2.94 6.90
C GLY A 311 -11.92 -4.04 7.34
N GLU A 312 -12.48 -4.80 6.38
CA GLU A 312 -13.33 -5.97 6.64
C GLU A 312 -12.50 -7.25 6.76
N ARG A 313 -13.15 -8.39 7.05
CA ARG A 313 -12.47 -9.69 7.05
C ARG A 313 -11.91 -9.96 5.65
N GLY A 314 -10.65 -10.37 5.60
CA GLY A 314 -9.96 -10.67 4.35
C GLY A 314 -9.22 -12.00 4.40
N THR A 315 -8.34 -12.16 3.44
CA THR A 315 -7.50 -13.33 3.21
C THR A 315 -6.02 -12.94 3.25
N ILE A 316 -5.14 -13.94 3.24
CA ILE A 316 -3.70 -13.71 3.10
C ILE A 316 -3.36 -12.96 1.81
N PHE A 317 -4.10 -13.18 0.72
CA PHE A 317 -3.84 -12.54 -0.58
C PHE A 317 -4.12 -11.03 -0.54
N ASP A 318 -5.14 -10.60 0.20
CA ASP A 318 -5.40 -9.16 0.40
C ASP A 318 -4.19 -8.47 1.08
N VAL A 319 -3.59 -9.16 2.05
CA VAL A 319 -2.42 -8.65 2.79
C VAL A 319 -1.14 -8.73 1.96
N ILE A 320 -0.91 -9.82 1.21
CA ILE A 320 0.22 -9.96 0.30
C ILE A 320 0.21 -8.82 -0.72
N GLN A 321 -0.90 -8.62 -1.43
CA GLN A 321 -1.03 -7.58 -2.46
C GLN A 321 -0.82 -6.18 -1.87
N HIS A 322 -1.39 -5.90 -0.70
CA HIS A 322 -1.14 -4.65 -0.01
C HIS A 322 0.33 -4.45 0.37
N LEU A 323 1.00 -5.47 0.89
CA LEU A 323 2.40 -5.37 1.35
C LEU A 323 3.39 -5.21 0.19
N ILE A 324 3.13 -5.83 -0.97
CA ILE A 324 3.93 -5.62 -2.19
C ILE A 324 3.94 -4.13 -2.55
N GLN A 325 2.76 -3.53 -2.70
CA GLN A 325 2.62 -2.10 -3.03
C GLN A 325 3.15 -1.19 -1.92
N ALA A 326 2.92 -1.57 -0.67
CA ALA A 326 3.39 -0.83 0.49
C ALA A 326 4.92 -0.76 0.55
N ARG A 327 5.59 -1.88 0.23
CA ARG A 327 7.06 -1.97 0.22
C ARG A 327 7.69 -1.23 -0.96
N GLN A 328 7.16 -1.38 -2.18
CA GLN A 328 7.68 -0.64 -3.35
C GLN A 328 7.73 0.87 -3.09
N HIS A 329 6.67 1.41 -2.50
CA HIS A 329 6.61 2.81 -2.10
C HIS A 329 7.51 3.17 -0.93
N ASN A 330 7.71 2.26 0.02
CA ASN A 330 8.69 2.44 1.09
C ASN A 330 10.11 2.54 0.53
N GLU A 331 10.45 1.76 -0.50
CA GLU A 331 11.74 1.86 -1.20
C GLU A 331 11.88 3.17 -1.96
N LEU A 332 10.85 3.58 -2.70
CA LEU A 332 10.83 4.87 -3.42
C LEU A 332 11.17 6.04 -2.48
N LEU A 333 10.64 6.00 -1.26
CA LEU A 333 10.80 7.04 -0.25
C LEU A 333 11.89 6.75 0.79
N ARG A 334 12.67 5.68 0.65
CA ARG A 334 13.69 5.30 1.65
C ARG A 334 14.75 6.39 1.80
N GLY A 335 15.13 6.70 3.03
CA GLY A 335 16.17 7.68 3.36
C GLY A 335 15.63 9.09 3.55
N ASP A 336 16.50 10.10 3.37
CA ASP A 336 16.14 11.50 3.54
C ASP A 336 15.46 12.06 2.30
N VAL A 337 14.23 12.55 2.45
CA VAL A 337 13.41 13.11 1.36
C VAL A 337 13.10 14.57 1.66
N TYR A 338 13.64 15.49 0.85
CA TYR A 338 13.44 16.93 1.00
C TYR A 338 12.31 17.41 0.11
N CYS A 339 11.17 17.73 0.71
CA CYS A 339 9.97 18.23 0.05
C CYS A 339 9.93 19.76 0.07
N VAL A 340 10.04 20.39 -1.10
CA VAL A 340 10.19 21.85 -1.24
C VAL A 340 8.88 22.55 -1.61
N GLY A 341 8.62 23.73 -1.04
CA GLY A 341 7.62 24.67 -1.54
C GLY A 341 6.17 24.34 -1.18
N VAL A 342 5.95 23.52 -0.15
CA VAL A 342 4.61 23.12 0.30
C VAL A 342 4.11 23.94 1.49
N SER A 343 2.87 24.45 1.37
CA SER A 343 2.20 25.18 2.46
C SER A 343 1.88 24.28 3.65
N ALA A 344 1.70 24.86 4.85
CA ALA A 344 1.47 24.10 6.09
C ALA A 344 0.29 23.11 6.00
N TRP A 345 -0.83 23.56 5.42
CA TRP A 345 -1.97 22.70 5.13
C TRP A 345 -1.60 21.50 4.22
N LYS A 346 -0.87 21.75 3.13
CA LYS A 346 -0.46 20.70 2.19
C LYS A 346 0.48 19.69 2.84
N LYS A 347 1.36 20.12 3.76
CA LYS A 347 2.27 19.21 4.48
C LYS A 347 1.51 18.07 5.14
N ALA A 348 0.46 18.38 5.89
CA ALA A 348 -0.27 17.34 6.61
C ALA A 348 -1.30 16.60 5.75
N ALA A 349 -1.76 17.18 4.63
CA ALA A 349 -2.47 16.42 3.59
C ALA A 349 -1.56 15.40 2.87
N LEU A 350 -0.26 15.69 2.76
CA LEU A 350 0.73 14.82 2.12
C LEU A 350 1.33 13.76 3.06
N LYS A 351 1.37 14.01 4.37
CA LYS A 351 1.91 13.07 5.38
C LYS A 351 1.41 11.62 5.19
N PRO A 352 0.11 11.33 4.98
CA PRO A 352 -0.37 9.95 4.75
C PRO A 352 0.26 9.23 3.56
N PHE A 353 0.66 9.99 2.54
CA PHE A 353 1.31 9.44 1.34
C PHE A 353 2.82 9.33 1.51
N LEU A 354 3.46 10.17 2.33
CA LEU A 354 4.91 10.27 2.37
C LEU A 354 5.54 9.62 3.61
N ASN A 355 4.76 9.32 4.65
CA ASN A 355 5.24 8.81 5.92
C ASN A 355 5.31 7.27 5.94
N THR A 356 6.35 6.73 5.31
CA THR A 356 6.70 5.30 5.36
C THR A 356 7.73 5.04 6.45
N PRO A 357 7.88 3.79 6.96
CA PRO A 357 8.78 3.52 8.09
C PRO A 357 10.24 3.84 7.78
N SER A 358 10.64 3.79 6.50
CA SER A 358 12.02 4.06 6.07
C SER A 358 12.24 5.48 5.53
N CYS A 359 11.23 6.35 5.54
CA CYS A 359 11.31 7.72 5.03
C CYS A 359 11.58 8.70 6.17
N ARG A 360 12.64 9.50 6.02
CA ARG A 360 12.89 10.70 6.82
C ARG A 360 12.48 11.91 6.01
N LEU A 361 11.23 12.34 6.21
CA LEU A 361 10.62 13.42 5.46
C LEU A 361 11.01 14.79 6.03
N HIS A 362 11.62 15.64 5.21
CA HIS A 362 12.03 17.00 5.54
C HIS A 362 11.25 18.01 4.70
N PHE A 363 10.51 18.91 5.34
CA PHE A 363 9.80 19.98 4.62
C PHE A 363 10.62 21.26 4.59
N VAL A 364 10.94 21.73 3.39
CA VAL A 364 11.75 22.93 3.15
C VAL A 364 10.94 23.99 2.43
N ARG A 365 11.10 25.26 2.82
CA ARG A 365 10.28 26.36 2.29
C ARG A 365 10.64 26.69 0.84
N ASP A 366 11.93 26.87 0.57
CA ASP A 366 12.45 27.40 -0.69
C ASP A 366 13.87 26.89 -0.96
N PHE A 367 14.43 27.29 -2.11
CA PHE A 367 15.76 26.90 -2.54
C PHE A 367 16.86 27.34 -1.56
N LYS A 368 16.78 28.56 -0.99
CA LYS A 368 17.78 29.06 -0.04
C LYS A 368 17.79 28.23 1.24
N SER A 369 16.62 27.81 1.72
CA SER A 369 16.53 26.89 2.85
C SER A 369 17.09 25.51 2.52
N LEU A 370 16.91 25.02 1.30
CA LEU A 370 17.45 23.73 0.86
C LEU A 370 18.98 23.74 0.83
N GLN A 371 19.59 24.81 0.31
CA GLN A 371 21.05 24.95 0.26
C GLN A 371 21.73 24.99 1.63
N LYS A 372 20.98 25.33 2.68
CA LYS A 372 21.47 25.41 4.07
C LYS A 372 21.35 24.08 4.81
N THR A 373 20.73 23.06 4.23
CA THR A 373 20.58 21.77 4.92
C THR A 373 21.91 21.01 4.91
N GLN A 374 22.24 20.35 6.02
CA GLN A 374 23.35 19.41 6.10
C GLN A 374 22.90 18.04 5.61
N ALA A 375 22.45 17.99 4.36
CA ALA A 375 21.87 16.80 3.78
C ALA A 375 22.93 15.80 3.32
N ALA A 376 22.67 14.51 3.53
CA ALA A 376 23.52 13.43 3.05
C ALA A 376 23.58 13.41 1.51
N LEU A 377 24.67 12.86 0.96
CA LEU A 377 24.82 12.66 -0.49
C LEU A 377 23.74 11.73 -1.08
N SER A 378 23.15 10.85 -0.27
CA SER A 378 22.10 9.90 -0.67
C SER A 378 20.66 10.44 -0.52
N ALA A 379 20.50 11.74 -0.24
CA ALA A 379 19.19 12.35 -0.10
C ALA A 379 18.44 12.45 -1.45
N LYS A 380 17.12 12.60 -1.37
CA LYS A 380 16.23 12.76 -2.51
C LYS A 380 15.53 14.12 -2.45
N LEU A 381 15.28 14.69 -3.63
CA LEU A 381 14.45 15.90 -3.76
C LEU A 381 13.02 15.50 -4.15
N LEU A 382 12.02 16.06 -3.47
CA LEU A 382 10.61 15.92 -3.80
C LEU A 382 10.01 17.29 -4.16
N VAL A 383 9.46 17.43 -5.37
CA VAL A 383 8.89 18.69 -5.90
C VAL A 383 7.51 18.47 -6.52
N TRP A 384 6.65 19.49 -6.50
CA TRP A 384 5.33 19.42 -7.14
C TRP A 384 5.41 19.71 -8.65
N GLY A 385 5.04 18.74 -9.48
CA GLY A 385 5.06 18.85 -10.94
C GLY A 385 6.43 19.30 -11.46
N ASN A 386 6.42 20.29 -12.38
CA ASN A 386 7.62 20.91 -12.95
C ASN A 386 8.02 22.23 -12.26
N LYS A 387 7.58 22.47 -11.03
CA LYS A 387 7.99 23.66 -10.26
C LYS A 387 9.41 23.52 -9.71
N HIS A 388 9.96 24.63 -9.22
CA HIS A 388 11.24 24.69 -8.52
C HIS A 388 12.44 24.20 -9.37
N ALA A 389 12.55 24.68 -10.61
CA ALA A 389 13.62 24.32 -11.54
C ALA A 389 15.02 24.47 -10.93
N ASP A 390 15.28 25.56 -10.18
CA ASP A 390 16.58 25.78 -9.52
C ASP A 390 16.92 24.68 -8.50
N CYS A 391 15.92 24.20 -7.74
CA CYS A 391 16.10 23.10 -6.80
C CYS A 391 16.43 21.79 -7.54
N VAL A 392 15.75 21.55 -8.67
CA VAL A 392 15.98 20.36 -9.50
C VAL A 392 17.39 20.38 -10.09
N ALA A 393 17.82 21.52 -10.65
CA ALA A 393 19.17 21.68 -11.19
C ALA A 393 20.23 21.42 -10.11
N TRP A 394 20.05 22.02 -8.93
CA TRP A 394 20.96 21.85 -7.79
C TRP A 394 21.01 20.42 -7.24
N ALA A 395 19.87 19.70 -7.25
CA ALA A 395 19.81 18.29 -6.87
C ALA A 395 20.55 17.41 -7.89
N ASN A 396 20.37 17.67 -9.18
CA ASN A 396 21.06 16.94 -10.25
C ASN A 396 22.58 17.13 -10.17
N GLU A 397 23.07 18.34 -9.90
CA GLU A 397 24.50 18.62 -9.68
C GLU A 397 25.10 17.79 -8.53
N ARG A 398 24.28 17.38 -7.56
CA ARG A 398 24.68 16.55 -6.40
C ARG A 398 24.43 15.07 -6.61
N GLY A 399 23.85 14.67 -7.74
CA GLY A 399 23.40 13.29 -7.97
C GLY A 399 22.21 12.87 -7.11
N TRP A 400 21.44 13.81 -6.56
CA TRP A 400 20.24 13.47 -5.79
C TRP A 400 19.11 13.05 -6.73
N PRO A 401 18.46 11.89 -6.49
CA PRO A 401 17.25 11.53 -7.22
C PRO A 401 16.15 12.57 -7.03
N VAL A 402 15.46 12.92 -8.12
CA VAL A 402 14.34 13.86 -8.12
C VAL A 402 13.04 13.10 -8.30
N ILE A 403 12.15 13.20 -7.32
CA ILE A 403 10.79 12.69 -7.36
C ILE A 403 9.83 13.87 -7.61
N ARG A 404 8.98 13.75 -8.62
CA ARG A 404 7.92 14.70 -8.93
C ARG A 404 6.60 14.18 -8.39
N MET A 405 5.95 14.96 -7.54
CA MET A 405 4.59 14.68 -7.07
C MET A 405 3.54 15.45 -7.85
N GLU A 406 2.39 14.83 -8.06
CA GLU A 406 1.20 15.47 -8.62
C GLU A 406 -0.07 14.84 -8.05
N ASP A 407 -1.20 15.50 -8.19
CA ASP A 407 -2.50 14.89 -7.88
C ASP A 407 -2.70 13.61 -8.73
N GLY A 408 -3.22 12.55 -8.10
CA GLY A 408 -3.63 11.37 -8.85
C GLY A 408 -4.95 11.58 -9.63
N PHE A 409 -5.29 10.61 -10.46
CA PHE A 409 -6.42 10.72 -11.39
C PHE A 409 -7.79 10.61 -10.72
N ILE A 410 -7.88 9.93 -9.57
CA ILE A 410 -9.10 9.84 -8.73
C ILE A 410 -8.88 10.70 -7.48
N ARG A 411 -9.36 11.94 -7.50
CA ARG A 411 -8.94 12.96 -6.51
C ARG A 411 -9.92 13.15 -5.34
N SER A 412 -11.08 13.76 -5.59
CA SER A 412 -12.04 14.17 -4.54
C SER A 412 -13.41 14.55 -5.12
N VAL A 413 -14.45 14.56 -4.30
CA VAL A 413 -15.72 15.24 -4.63
C VAL A 413 -15.52 16.75 -4.43
N GLY A 414 -15.42 17.50 -5.53
CA GLY A 414 -15.23 18.95 -5.54
C GLY A 414 -13.83 19.40 -6.01
N LEU A 415 -13.72 20.68 -6.38
CA LEU A 415 -12.48 21.28 -6.87
C LEU A 415 -11.39 21.32 -5.78
N GLY A 416 -10.13 21.09 -6.16
CA GLY A 416 -8.97 21.13 -5.25
C GLY A 416 -8.77 22.48 -4.55
N SER A 417 -9.37 23.55 -5.07
CA SER A 417 -9.43 24.88 -4.43
C SER A 417 -10.20 24.89 -3.09
N ASN A 418 -10.98 23.85 -2.78
CA ASN A 418 -11.77 23.76 -1.55
C ASN A 418 -11.03 23.16 -0.34
N LEU A 419 -9.71 22.93 -0.41
CA LEU A 419 -8.90 22.34 0.66
C LEU A 419 -9.38 20.93 1.09
N VAL A 420 -9.88 20.12 0.15
CA VAL A 420 -10.18 18.71 0.43
C VAL A 420 -8.88 17.91 0.33
N PRO A 421 -8.52 17.07 1.33
CA PRO A 421 -7.35 16.19 1.22
C PRO A 421 -7.46 15.31 -0.04
N PRO A 422 -6.39 15.18 -0.83
CA PRO A 422 -6.42 14.30 -2.00
C PRO A 422 -6.59 12.84 -1.54
N LEU A 423 -7.37 12.06 -2.27
CA LEU A 423 -7.43 10.60 -2.06
C LEU A 423 -6.28 9.87 -2.75
N SER A 424 -5.68 10.49 -3.78
CA SER A 424 -4.58 9.91 -4.53
C SER A 424 -3.46 10.92 -4.80
N LEU A 425 -2.24 10.40 -4.82
CA LEU A 425 -1.02 11.15 -5.10
C LEU A 425 -0.13 10.32 -6.04
N VAL A 426 0.39 10.96 -7.07
CA VAL A 426 1.42 10.40 -7.95
C VAL A 426 2.79 10.77 -7.39
N LEU A 427 3.72 9.82 -7.42
CA LEU A 427 5.15 10.05 -7.19
C LEU A 427 5.92 9.46 -8.36
N ASP A 428 6.57 10.32 -9.14
CA ASP A 428 7.26 9.94 -10.37
C ASP A 428 8.74 10.29 -10.26
N ASP A 429 9.59 9.26 -10.27
CA ASP A 429 11.04 9.34 -10.11
C ASP A 429 11.80 9.42 -11.44
N MET A 430 11.09 9.53 -12.57
CA MET A 430 11.70 9.65 -13.92
C MET A 430 11.32 10.98 -14.60
N GLY A 431 10.08 11.43 -14.41
CA GLY A 431 9.53 12.60 -15.05
C GLY A 431 8.17 12.93 -14.46
N ILE A 432 7.18 13.20 -15.31
CA ILE A 432 5.78 13.33 -14.87
C ILE A 432 4.85 13.09 -16.06
N TYR A 433 3.71 12.44 -15.84
CA TYR A 433 2.84 11.92 -16.90
C TYR A 433 2.37 12.97 -17.94
N PHE A 434 2.22 14.24 -17.56
CA PHE A 434 1.75 15.30 -18.45
C PHE A 434 2.87 15.93 -19.28
N ASN A 435 4.14 15.57 -19.06
CA ASN A 435 5.28 16.10 -19.80
C ASN A 435 5.80 15.07 -20.81
N PRO A 436 5.41 15.15 -22.09
CA PRO A 436 5.85 14.20 -23.11
C PRO A 436 7.25 14.47 -23.66
N GLN A 437 7.95 15.52 -23.21
CA GLN A 437 9.30 15.82 -23.69
C GLN A 437 10.35 14.82 -23.18
N GLN A 438 10.06 14.13 -22.08
CA GLN A 438 10.90 13.09 -21.49
C GLN A 438 10.06 11.89 -21.06
N ALA A 439 10.70 10.75 -20.79
CA ALA A 439 10.01 9.60 -20.23
C ALA A 439 9.52 9.90 -18.79
N SER A 440 8.40 9.30 -18.42
CA SER A 440 7.82 9.33 -17.08
C SER A 440 7.74 7.91 -16.52
N ARG A 441 7.59 7.76 -15.20
CA ARG A 441 7.36 6.45 -14.58
C ARG A 441 6.10 5.79 -15.13
N LEU A 442 5.05 6.56 -15.45
CA LEU A 442 3.85 6.04 -16.11
C LEU A 442 4.14 5.53 -17.52
N GLU A 443 4.87 6.29 -18.34
CA GLU A 443 5.28 5.86 -19.68
C GLU A 443 6.10 4.57 -19.62
N TRP A 444 7.03 4.48 -18.66
CA TRP A 444 7.82 3.27 -18.43
C TRP A 444 6.95 2.08 -18.01
N LEU A 445 5.99 2.27 -17.09
CA LEU A 445 5.05 1.22 -16.67
C LEU A 445 4.24 0.71 -17.87
N LEU A 446 3.62 1.61 -18.63
CA LEU A 446 2.78 1.25 -19.77
C LEU A 446 3.58 0.51 -20.85
N GLN A 447 4.82 0.95 -21.12
CA GLN A 447 5.70 0.33 -22.11
C GLN A 447 6.21 -1.05 -21.65
N ASN A 448 6.71 -1.17 -20.41
CA ASN A 448 7.56 -2.29 -20.00
C ASN A 448 6.91 -3.26 -19.00
N HIS A 449 5.83 -2.87 -18.32
CA HIS A 449 5.22 -3.73 -17.33
C HIS A 449 4.45 -4.90 -17.97
N GLU A 450 4.62 -6.08 -17.37
CA GLU A 450 3.85 -7.27 -17.68
C GLU A 450 2.60 -7.29 -16.80
N PHE A 451 1.46 -6.92 -17.39
CA PHE A 451 0.18 -6.91 -16.68
C PHE A 451 -0.38 -8.33 -16.53
N SER A 452 -0.74 -8.70 -15.31
CA SER A 452 -1.27 -10.00 -14.96
C SER A 452 -2.78 -10.14 -15.29
N PRO A 453 -3.32 -11.36 -15.33
CA PRO A 453 -4.77 -11.57 -15.42
C PRO A 453 -5.55 -10.90 -14.27
N GLN A 454 -4.95 -10.81 -13.07
CA GLN A 454 -5.55 -10.13 -11.93
C GLN A 454 -5.63 -8.61 -12.15
N ASP A 455 -4.63 -8.02 -12.83
CA ASP A 455 -4.68 -6.60 -13.20
C ASP A 455 -5.84 -6.30 -14.12
N LYS A 456 -6.15 -7.20 -15.06
CA LYS A 456 -7.30 -7.07 -15.95
C LYS A 456 -8.61 -7.03 -15.16
N ILE A 457 -8.81 -8.01 -14.27
CA ILE A 457 -10.03 -8.09 -13.43
C ILE A 457 -10.19 -6.81 -12.59
N LEU A 458 -9.12 -6.36 -11.94
CA LEU A 458 -9.15 -5.14 -11.12
C LEU A 458 -9.39 -3.88 -11.96
N ALA A 459 -8.78 -3.77 -13.14
CA ALA A 459 -8.98 -2.66 -14.04
C ALA A 459 -10.43 -2.57 -14.54
N GLU A 460 -11.03 -3.70 -14.90
CA GLU A 460 -12.44 -3.79 -15.31
C GLU A 460 -13.40 -3.43 -14.16
N GLN A 461 -13.10 -3.88 -12.93
CA GLN A 461 -13.87 -3.49 -11.74
C GLN A 461 -13.78 -1.98 -11.47
N VAL A 462 -12.57 -1.41 -11.56
CA VAL A 462 -12.36 0.04 -11.41
C VAL A 462 -13.11 0.82 -12.48
N GLN A 463 -13.04 0.37 -13.74
CA GLN A 463 -13.76 0.99 -14.86
C GLN A 463 -15.27 0.98 -14.61
N ALA A 464 -15.82 -0.19 -14.29
CA ALA A 464 -17.25 -0.35 -14.01
C ALA A 464 -17.69 0.53 -12.83
N ALA A 465 -16.89 0.58 -11.75
CA ALA A 465 -17.19 1.40 -10.58
C ALA A 465 -17.16 2.90 -10.90
N LEU A 466 -16.19 3.39 -11.68
CA LEU A 466 -16.11 4.79 -12.10
C LEU A 466 -17.32 5.21 -12.95
N ILE A 467 -17.73 4.36 -13.90
CA ILE A 467 -18.88 4.60 -14.77
C ILE A 467 -20.16 4.58 -13.94
N ALA A 468 -20.40 3.53 -13.16
CA ALA A 468 -21.63 3.36 -12.39
C ALA A 468 -21.86 4.49 -11.37
N GLN A 469 -20.79 5.04 -10.80
CA GLN A 469 -20.89 6.12 -9.79
C GLN A 469 -20.86 7.54 -10.39
N ASN A 470 -20.74 7.66 -11.71
CA ASN A 470 -20.56 8.94 -12.40
C ASN A 470 -19.48 9.79 -11.72
N ILE A 471 -18.30 9.19 -11.56
CA ILE A 471 -17.12 9.86 -11.01
C ILE A 471 -16.32 10.43 -12.18
N SER A 472 -16.13 11.74 -12.18
CA SER A 472 -15.18 12.47 -13.03
C SER A 472 -14.28 13.36 -12.16
N LYS A 473 -13.17 13.84 -12.73
CA LYS A 473 -12.28 14.82 -12.05
C LYS A 473 -13.02 16.12 -11.74
N TYR A 474 -13.95 16.51 -12.61
CA TYR A 474 -14.76 17.71 -12.50
C TYR A 474 -16.21 17.33 -12.17
N ASN A 475 -16.49 17.06 -10.90
CA ASN A 475 -17.86 16.86 -10.40
C ASN A 475 -18.60 18.23 -10.28
N VAL A 476 -18.57 19.04 -11.34
CA VAL A 476 -19.19 20.38 -11.41
C VAL A 476 -20.05 20.48 -12.67
N GLY A 477 -21.12 21.28 -12.61
CA GLY A 477 -22.17 21.34 -13.64
C GLY A 477 -23.48 20.71 -13.16
N LYS A 478 -24.57 20.99 -13.88
CA LYS A 478 -25.88 20.39 -13.58
C LYS A 478 -26.06 19.14 -14.45
N PRO A 479 -26.40 17.97 -13.87
CA PRO A 479 -26.87 16.85 -14.66
C PRO A 479 -28.15 17.27 -15.35
N LEU A 480 -28.11 17.25 -16.68
CA LEU A 480 -29.25 17.54 -17.52
C LEU A 480 -29.55 16.31 -18.36
N ASN A 481 -30.84 16.00 -18.49
CA ASN A 481 -31.31 15.12 -19.57
C ASN A 481 -31.18 15.91 -20.87
N TRP A 482 -30.00 15.86 -21.43
CA TRP A 482 -29.67 16.57 -22.66
C TRP A 482 -29.66 15.57 -23.80
N THR A 483 -30.59 15.74 -24.73
CA THR A 483 -30.66 14.95 -25.96
C THR A 483 -30.35 15.87 -27.13
N ILE A 484 -29.44 15.45 -28.00
CA ILE A 484 -29.14 16.18 -29.23
C ILE A 484 -29.92 15.50 -30.35
N GLN A 485 -30.86 16.23 -30.95
CA GLN A 485 -31.62 15.76 -32.10
C GLN A 485 -30.89 16.15 -33.38
N THR A 486 -29.98 15.29 -33.82
CA THR A 486 -29.26 15.46 -35.09
C THR A 486 -28.98 14.09 -35.71
N THR A 487 -28.84 14.07 -37.04
CA THR A 487 -28.35 12.90 -37.79
C THR A 487 -26.83 12.98 -38.05
N GLN A 488 -26.21 14.11 -37.71
CA GLN A 488 -24.78 14.35 -37.88
C GLN A 488 -23.97 13.65 -36.78
N THR A 489 -22.70 13.34 -37.06
CA THR A 489 -21.76 12.92 -36.02
C THR A 489 -21.56 14.04 -35.01
N VAL A 490 -21.70 13.72 -33.72
CA VAL A 490 -21.60 14.67 -32.62
C VAL A 490 -20.17 14.70 -32.09
N LEU A 491 -19.49 15.84 -32.23
CA LEU A 491 -18.11 16.03 -31.77
C LEU A 491 -18.09 16.91 -30.53
N LEU A 492 -17.43 16.44 -29.47
CA LEU A 492 -17.18 17.22 -28.26
C LEU A 492 -15.78 17.82 -28.30
N VAL A 493 -15.69 19.15 -28.40
CA VAL A 493 -14.44 19.90 -28.26
C VAL A 493 -14.32 20.41 -26.84
N VAL A 494 -13.29 19.94 -26.13
CA VAL A 494 -13.08 20.29 -24.72
C VAL A 494 -12.11 21.47 -24.57
N GLY A 495 -12.61 22.56 -23.99
CA GLY A 495 -11.79 23.70 -23.61
C GLY A 495 -10.85 23.35 -22.46
N GLN A 496 -9.66 23.94 -22.48
CA GLN A 496 -8.60 23.73 -21.50
C GLN A 496 -8.05 25.04 -20.96
N VAL A 497 -7.25 24.98 -19.90
CA VAL A 497 -6.52 26.14 -19.40
C VAL A 497 -5.25 26.28 -20.23
N GLU A 498 -5.10 27.37 -20.99
CA GLU A 498 -4.05 27.52 -22.01
C GLU A 498 -2.63 27.63 -21.41
N ASP A 499 -2.48 28.12 -20.18
CA ASP A 499 -1.18 28.18 -19.49
C ASP A 499 -0.88 26.95 -18.61
N ASP A 500 -1.74 25.92 -18.65
CA ASP A 500 -1.50 24.68 -17.93
C ASP A 500 -0.21 23.99 -18.40
N ALA A 501 0.49 23.34 -17.47
CA ALA A 501 1.75 22.67 -17.79
C ALA A 501 1.57 21.56 -18.84
N SER A 502 0.43 20.87 -18.87
CA SER A 502 0.14 19.85 -19.87
C SER A 502 0.01 20.43 -21.28
N ILE A 503 -0.57 21.63 -21.43
CA ILE A 503 -0.64 22.32 -22.73
C ILE A 503 0.74 22.81 -23.14
N ARG A 504 1.41 23.57 -22.26
CA ARG A 504 2.71 24.18 -22.59
C ARG A 504 3.77 23.17 -23.01
N LEU A 505 3.72 21.95 -22.45
CA LEU A 505 4.70 20.89 -22.71
C LEU A 505 4.21 19.86 -23.72
N GLY A 506 2.90 19.65 -23.81
CA GLY A 506 2.30 18.56 -24.57
C GLY A 506 1.53 18.96 -25.82
N ALA A 507 1.29 20.25 -26.07
CA ALA A 507 0.54 20.73 -27.23
C ALA A 507 1.35 21.76 -28.03
N PRO A 508 2.43 21.35 -28.74
CA PRO A 508 3.34 22.28 -29.41
C PRO A 508 2.76 22.98 -30.65
N GLN A 509 1.74 22.40 -31.31
CA GLN A 509 1.18 22.93 -32.55
C GLN A 509 -0.14 23.68 -32.33
N ILE A 510 -1.13 23.03 -31.73
CA ILE A 510 -2.42 23.62 -31.36
C ILE A 510 -2.43 23.78 -29.84
N CYS A 511 -2.23 25.00 -29.36
CA CYS A 511 -2.08 25.30 -27.93
C CYS A 511 -3.16 26.25 -27.36
N ARG A 512 -4.09 26.71 -28.21
CA ARG A 512 -5.20 27.60 -27.83
C ARG A 512 -6.55 26.96 -28.10
N ASN A 513 -7.54 27.25 -27.27
CA ASN A 513 -8.87 26.67 -27.40
C ASN A 513 -9.58 27.12 -28.69
N ALA A 514 -9.39 28.38 -29.09
CA ALA A 514 -9.95 28.91 -30.33
C ALA A 514 -9.37 28.20 -31.56
N ASP A 515 -8.07 27.91 -31.54
CA ASP A 515 -7.39 27.19 -32.62
C ASP A 515 -7.88 25.74 -32.71
N LEU A 516 -8.01 25.06 -31.56
CA LEU A 516 -8.59 23.72 -31.51
C LEU A 516 -10.01 23.70 -32.10
N LEU A 517 -10.88 24.61 -31.64
CA LEU A 517 -12.28 24.63 -32.08
C LEU A 517 -12.40 24.92 -33.58
N ARG A 518 -11.61 25.88 -34.08
CA ARG A 518 -11.51 26.19 -35.51
C ARG A 518 -11.03 24.99 -36.32
N THR A 519 -9.92 24.36 -35.93
CA THR A 519 -9.36 23.20 -36.64
C THR A 519 -10.33 22.03 -36.67
N VAL A 520 -11.07 21.77 -35.59
CA VAL A 520 -12.08 20.70 -35.56
C VAL A 520 -13.20 21.00 -36.55
N ARG A 521 -13.71 22.24 -36.61
CA ARG A 521 -14.72 22.64 -37.59
C ARG A 521 -14.21 22.53 -39.03
N GLU A 522 -13.01 23.02 -39.32
CA GLU A 522 -12.44 23.00 -40.66
C GLU A 522 -12.28 21.57 -41.20
N ARG A 523 -11.95 20.62 -40.33
CA ARG A 523 -11.78 19.20 -40.69
C ARG A 523 -13.08 18.41 -40.68
N ASN A 524 -14.13 18.92 -40.04
CA ASN A 524 -15.42 18.25 -39.88
C ASN A 524 -16.56 19.25 -40.18
N PRO A 525 -16.69 19.73 -41.43
CA PRO A 525 -17.62 20.80 -41.78
C PRO A 525 -19.08 20.43 -41.46
N ASP A 526 -19.46 19.17 -41.69
CA ASP A 526 -20.84 18.68 -41.57
C ASP A 526 -21.18 18.11 -40.19
N ALA A 527 -20.24 18.12 -39.25
CA ALA A 527 -20.46 17.55 -37.92
C ALA A 527 -21.19 18.50 -36.97
N TYR A 528 -21.89 17.94 -35.98
CA TYR A 528 -22.49 18.71 -34.90
C TYR A 528 -21.48 18.91 -33.78
N ILE A 529 -20.93 20.11 -33.66
CA ILE A 529 -19.85 20.42 -32.70
C ILE A 529 -20.42 21.04 -31.43
N ILE A 530 -20.14 20.39 -30.30
CA ILE A 530 -20.35 20.91 -28.96
C ILE A 530 -19.02 21.45 -28.44
N TYR A 531 -18.97 22.73 -28.07
CA TYR A 531 -17.85 23.29 -27.34
C TYR A 531 -18.13 23.29 -25.83
N LYS A 532 -17.30 22.59 -25.05
CA LYS A 532 -17.39 22.56 -23.59
C LYS A 532 -16.24 23.36 -22.98
N PRO A 533 -16.45 24.62 -22.54
CA PRO A 533 -15.39 25.41 -21.93
C PRO A 533 -14.96 24.84 -20.57
N HIS A 534 -13.69 25.09 -20.20
CA HIS A 534 -13.14 24.66 -18.91
C HIS A 534 -13.76 25.45 -17.75
N PRO A 535 -14.17 24.82 -16.63
CA PRO A 535 -14.83 25.53 -15.52
C PRO A 535 -13.98 26.66 -14.90
N ASP A 536 -12.66 26.47 -14.81
CA ASP A 536 -11.74 27.51 -14.28
C ASP A 536 -11.60 28.71 -15.24
N VAL A 537 -11.87 28.53 -16.54
CA VAL A 537 -11.88 29.61 -17.53
C VAL A 537 -13.23 30.35 -17.49
N VAL A 538 -14.33 29.61 -17.36
CA VAL A 538 -15.69 30.20 -17.19
C VAL A 538 -15.78 31.06 -15.93
N SER A 539 -15.07 30.69 -14.87
CA SER A 539 -15.00 31.46 -13.61
C SER A 539 -13.96 32.59 -13.61
N ASP A 540 -13.40 32.94 -14.77
CA ASP A 540 -12.39 34.00 -14.97
C ASP A 540 -11.12 33.84 -14.10
N ASN A 541 -10.83 32.62 -13.62
CA ASN A 541 -9.64 32.35 -12.80
C ASN A 541 -8.39 32.04 -13.63
N ARG A 542 -8.55 31.69 -14.92
CA ARG A 542 -7.49 31.19 -15.80
C ARG A 542 -7.70 31.61 -17.25
N ILE A 543 -6.63 31.64 -18.03
CA ILE A 543 -6.66 31.97 -19.45
C ILE A 543 -7.23 30.83 -20.30
N GLY A 544 -7.82 31.17 -21.45
CA GLY A 544 -8.39 30.21 -22.40
C GLY A 544 -9.80 30.52 -22.88
N ARG A 545 -10.32 31.72 -22.65
CA ARG A 545 -11.66 32.11 -23.09
C ARG A 545 -11.69 32.23 -24.61
N VAL A 546 -12.65 31.55 -25.23
CA VAL A 546 -12.93 31.68 -26.67
C VAL A 546 -14.00 32.76 -26.82
N SER A 547 -13.87 33.61 -27.84
CA SER A 547 -14.84 34.69 -28.06
C SER A 547 -16.21 34.11 -28.42
N ALA A 548 -17.30 34.77 -28.00
CA ALA A 548 -18.65 34.33 -28.35
C ALA A 548 -18.87 34.27 -29.88
N GLN A 549 -18.20 35.15 -30.63
CA GLN A 549 -18.22 35.16 -32.08
C GLN A 549 -17.54 33.91 -32.67
N ASP A 550 -16.39 33.51 -32.16
CA ASP A 550 -15.70 32.30 -32.61
C ASP A 550 -16.47 31.04 -32.23
N ILE A 551 -17.06 30.99 -31.02
CA ILE A 551 -17.91 29.88 -30.61
C ILE A 551 -19.11 29.75 -31.55
N ALA A 552 -19.84 30.83 -31.83
CA ALA A 552 -20.98 30.82 -32.73
C ALA A 552 -20.59 30.47 -34.18
N ARG A 553 -19.35 30.77 -34.58
CA ARG A 553 -18.83 30.46 -35.92
C ARG A 553 -18.41 29.00 -36.07
N PHE A 554 -17.80 28.42 -35.04
CA PHE A 554 -17.14 27.11 -35.16
C PHE A 554 -17.86 25.98 -34.41
N ALA A 555 -18.68 26.29 -33.41
CA ALA A 555 -19.51 25.32 -32.69
C ALA A 555 -21.00 25.47 -33.04
N ASN A 556 -21.73 24.35 -33.02
CA ASN A 556 -23.20 24.38 -33.07
C ASN A 556 -23.79 24.74 -31.70
N GLN A 557 -23.13 24.32 -30.62
CA GLN A 557 -23.62 24.57 -29.27
C GLN A 557 -22.48 24.74 -28.25
N GLU A 558 -22.65 25.65 -27.31
CA GLU A 558 -21.80 25.78 -26.12
C GLU A 558 -22.43 25.09 -24.91
N ALA A 559 -21.65 24.29 -24.19
CA ALA A 559 -22.08 23.50 -23.03
C ALA A 559 -21.56 24.06 -21.69
N ALA A 560 -21.60 25.37 -21.48
CA ALA A 560 -20.97 26.02 -20.32
C ALA A 560 -21.45 25.47 -18.96
N GLU A 561 -22.76 25.30 -18.77
CA GLU A 561 -23.36 24.83 -17.50
C GLU A 561 -23.53 23.31 -17.38
N VAL A 562 -23.40 22.58 -18.49
CA VAL A 562 -23.61 21.12 -18.53
C VAL A 562 -22.42 20.41 -17.89
N ASP A 563 -22.66 19.36 -17.11
CA ASP A 563 -21.56 18.53 -16.63
C ASP A 563 -20.93 17.71 -17.77
N ILE A 564 -19.65 17.41 -17.61
CA ILE A 564 -18.88 16.75 -18.66
C ILE A 564 -19.38 15.34 -18.98
N LEU A 565 -19.98 14.63 -18.02
CA LEU A 565 -20.45 13.26 -18.22
C LEU A 565 -21.69 13.23 -19.10
N THR A 566 -22.59 14.20 -18.95
CA THR A 566 -23.71 14.38 -19.89
C THR A 566 -23.19 14.70 -21.30
N CYS A 567 -22.18 15.56 -21.45
CA CYS A 567 -21.57 15.82 -22.76
C CYS A 567 -20.98 14.54 -23.39
N LEU A 568 -20.27 13.73 -22.59
CA LEU A 568 -19.69 12.46 -23.04
C LEU A 568 -20.76 11.43 -23.41
N ALA A 569 -21.91 11.43 -22.75
CA ALA A 569 -22.99 10.49 -23.05
C ALA A 569 -23.53 10.70 -24.48
N VAL A 570 -23.68 11.96 -24.91
CA VAL A 570 -24.29 12.33 -26.19
C VAL A 570 -23.33 12.43 -27.37
N CYS A 571 -22.03 12.59 -27.14
CA CYS A 571 -21.06 12.72 -28.24
C CYS A 571 -20.63 11.37 -28.81
N ASP A 572 -20.24 11.35 -30.08
CA ASP A 572 -19.63 10.20 -30.74
C ASP A 572 -18.10 10.24 -30.58
N GLU A 573 -17.51 11.43 -30.75
CA GLU A 573 -16.06 11.64 -30.69
C GLU A 573 -15.69 12.79 -29.76
N VAL A 574 -14.52 12.68 -29.11
CA VAL A 574 -13.96 13.72 -28.25
C VAL A 574 -12.66 14.24 -28.86
N HIS A 575 -12.60 15.55 -29.07
CA HIS A 575 -11.44 16.26 -29.61
C HIS A 575 -10.77 17.07 -28.49
N THR A 576 -9.50 16.76 -28.21
CA THR A 576 -8.77 17.37 -27.10
C THR A 576 -7.29 17.60 -27.42
N MET A 577 -6.67 18.58 -26.77
CA MET A 577 -5.21 18.73 -26.81
C MET A 577 -4.56 17.76 -25.82
N THR A 578 -4.82 17.95 -24.52
CA THR A 578 -4.16 17.17 -23.44
C THR A 578 -5.07 16.92 -22.24
N SER A 579 -6.37 17.19 -22.35
CA SER A 579 -7.31 17.15 -21.24
C SER A 579 -7.47 15.73 -20.70
N LEU A 580 -7.57 15.59 -19.37
CA LEU A 580 -7.94 14.32 -18.76
C LEU A 580 -9.31 13.80 -19.28
N THR A 581 -10.17 14.68 -19.79
CA THR A 581 -11.44 14.26 -20.39
C THR A 581 -11.27 13.26 -21.53
N GLY A 582 -10.17 13.31 -22.29
CA GLY A 582 -9.90 12.28 -23.31
C GLY A 582 -9.74 10.90 -22.69
N PHE A 583 -9.06 10.78 -21.53
CA PHE A 583 -9.02 9.52 -20.80
C PHE A 583 -10.40 9.10 -20.27
N GLU A 584 -11.19 10.04 -19.71
CA GLU A 584 -12.55 9.76 -19.24
C GLU A 584 -13.50 9.30 -20.36
N ALA A 585 -13.25 9.76 -21.60
CA ALA A 585 -13.94 9.35 -22.81
C ALA A 585 -13.55 7.91 -23.22
N LEU A 586 -12.26 7.57 -23.17
CA LEU A 586 -11.77 6.21 -23.39
C LEU A 586 -12.41 5.21 -22.41
N LEU A 587 -12.50 5.56 -21.13
CA LEU A 587 -13.17 4.73 -20.11
C LEU A 587 -14.62 4.40 -20.50
N ARG A 588 -15.28 5.25 -21.29
CA ARG A 588 -16.68 5.11 -21.73
C ARG A 588 -16.81 4.61 -23.17
N GLY A 589 -15.71 4.13 -23.77
CA GLY A 589 -15.71 3.59 -25.13
C GLY A 589 -15.92 4.64 -26.22
N LYS A 590 -15.66 5.91 -25.95
CA LYS A 590 -15.76 6.99 -26.95
C LYS A 590 -14.48 7.06 -27.78
N LYS A 591 -14.62 7.43 -29.05
CA LYS A 591 -13.47 7.72 -29.91
C LYS A 591 -12.82 9.03 -29.48
N VAL A 592 -11.49 9.07 -29.45
CA VAL A 592 -10.73 10.23 -28.95
C VAL A 592 -9.66 10.63 -29.94
N ILE A 593 -9.66 11.92 -30.29
CA ILE A 593 -8.69 12.57 -31.19
C ILE A 593 -7.83 13.50 -30.35
N CYS A 594 -6.51 13.27 -30.37
CA CYS A 594 -5.52 14.05 -29.63
C CYS A 594 -4.73 14.96 -30.55
N TYR A 595 -4.88 16.27 -30.36
CA TYR A 595 -4.09 17.30 -31.04
C TYR A 595 -2.78 17.65 -30.30
N GLY A 596 -2.66 17.19 -29.05
CA GLY A 596 -1.43 17.19 -28.26
C GLY A 596 -0.98 15.77 -27.93
N LEU A 597 -0.07 15.64 -26.97
CA LEU A 597 0.52 14.40 -26.49
C LEU A 597 0.19 14.15 -25.01
N PRO A 598 -1.09 13.93 -24.63
CA PRO A 598 -1.43 13.50 -23.28
C PRO A 598 -0.83 12.13 -22.96
N PHE A 599 -0.84 11.74 -21.69
CA PHE A 599 -0.26 10.46 -21.24
C PHE A 599 -0.89 9.21 -21.90
N TYR A 600 -2.14 9.33 -22.36
CA TYR A 600 -2.91 8.24 -22.98
C TYR A 600 -2.82 8.21 -24.52
N ALA A 601 -2.14 9.18 -25.15
CA ALA A 601 -1.86 9.19 -26.59
C ALA A 601 -0.67 8.27 -26.94
N GLY A 602 -0.59 7.80 -28.17
CA GLY A 602 0.54 7.01 -28.71
C GLY A 602 0.50 5.52 -28.37
N TRP A 603 -0.56 5.03 -27.74
CA TRP A 603 -0.71 3.61 -27.36
C TRP A 603 -1.66 2.83 -28.28
N GLY A 604 -2.15 3.46 -29.34
CA GLY A 604 -3.11 2.87 -30.29
C GLY A 604 -4.57 2.86 -29.81
N LEU A 605 -4.88 3.58 -28.73
CA LEU A 605 -6.24 3.77 -28.19
C LEU A 605 -6.90 5.06 -28.67
N THR A 606 -6.13 5.95 -29.29
CA THR A 606 -6.54 7.28 -29.76
C THR A 606 -6.10 7.49 -31.21
N THR A 607 -6.72 8.45 -31.89
CA THR A 607 -6.17 9.03 -33.12
C THR A 607 -5.29 10.21 -32.73
N ASP A 608 -3.97 10.09 -32.95
CA ASP A 608 -2.99 11.08 -32.52
C ASP A 608 -2.48 11.90 -33.70
N GLU A 609 -2.57 13.22 -33.61
CA GLU A 609 -2.04 14.16 -34.61
C GLU A 609 -0.52 14.27 -34.56
N LEU A 610 0.04 14.09 -33.36
CA LEU A 610 1.47 14.21 -33.11
C LEU A 610 2.07 12.83 -32.88
N PRO A 611 3.18 12.49 -33.56
CA PRO A 611 3.87 11.24 -33.33
C PRO A 611 4.67 11.29 -32.02
N ILE A 612 4.81 10.12 -31.37
CA ILE A 612 5.69 9.95 -30.20
C ILE A 612 6.42 8.61 -30.28
N ALA A 613 7.64 8.63 -30.83
CA ALA A 613 8.40 7.41 -31.14
C ALA A 613 8.71 6.51 -29.93
N ARG A 614 8.79 7.07 -28.71
CA ARG A 614 9.10 6.29 -27.49
C ARG A 614 7.96 5.36 -27.05
N ARG A 615 6.72 5.64 -27.43
CA ARG A 615 5.55 4.82 -27.12
C ARG A 615 5.30 3.87 -28.29
N SER A 616 5.93 2.71 -28.24
CA SER A 616 5.90 1.74 -29.36
C SER A 616 4.94 0.58 -29.12
N LYS A 617 4.51 0.36 -27.87
CA LYS A 617 3.57 -0.70 -27.52
C LYS A 617 2.14 -0.29 -27.86
N ARG A 618 1.35 -1.23 -28.39
CA ARG A 618 -0.11 -1.08 -28.45
C ARG A 618 -0.74 -1.67 -27.21
N LEU A 619 -1.62 -0.91 -26.58
CA LEU A 619 -2.29 -1.32 -25.34
C LEU A 619 -3.77 -1.61 -25.57
N ALA A 620 -4.29 -2.56 -24.82
CA ALA A 620 -5.71 -2.64 -24.53
C ALA A 620 -6.10 -1.59 -23.47
N LEU A 621 -7.35 -1.14 -23.47
CA LEU A 621 -7.83 -0.12 -22.54
C LEU A 621 -7.59 -0.52 -21.07
N TRP A 622 -7.84 -1.79 -20.71
CA TRP A 622 -7.62 -2.29 -19.35
C TRP A 622 -6.15 -2.18 -18.89
N GLN A 623 -5.17 -2.26 -19.81
CA GLN A 623 -3.75 -2.07 -19.49
C GLN A 623 -3.44 -0.60 -19.20
N LEU A 624 -4.02 0.32 -20.00
CA LEU A 624 -3.93 1.75 -19.72
C LEU A 624 -4.56 2.09 -18.36
N ILE A 625 -5.72 1.51 -18.05
CA ILE A 625 -6.40 1.67 -16.75
C ILE A 625 -5.54 1.12 -15.62
N SER A 626 -4.96 -0.06 -15.78
CA SER A 626 -4.12 -0.68 -14.76
C SER A 626 -2.88 0.18 -14.47
N GLY A 627 -2.15 0.60 -15.50
CA GLY A 627 -1.00 1.49 -15.32
C GLY A 627 -1.37 2.82 -14.68
N THR A 628 -2.47 3.44 -15.13
CA THR A 628 -2.88 4.80 -14.74
C THR A 628 -3.54 4.86 -13.37
N LEU A 629 -4.34 3.85 -12.99
CA LEU A 629 -5.19 3.89 -11.80
C LEU A 629 -4.79 2.86 -10.72
N LEU A 630 -4.11 1.78 -11.06
CA LEU A 630 -3.73 0.76 -10.07
C LEU A 630 -2.28 0.90 -9.62
N HIS A 631 -1.35 1.03 -10.56
CA HIS A 631 0.10 0.93 -10.27
C HIS A 631 0.80 2.28 -10.09
N TYR A 632 0.42 3.30 -10.84
CA TYR A 632 1.11 4.60 -10.82
C TYR A 632 0.74 5.49 -9.61
N PRO A 633 -0.54 5.71 -9.27
CA PRO A 633 -0.90 6.52 -8.11
C PRO A 633 -0.91 5.71 -6.81
N SER A 634 -0.57 6.36 -5.71
CA SER A 634 -0.82 5.87 -4.36
C SER A 634 -2.13 6.43 -3.82
N TYR A 635 -2.87 5.64 -3.05
CA TYR A 635 -4.12 6.07 -2.41
C TYR A 635 -4.02 6.02 -0.88
N ALA A 636 -4.67 6.97 -0.22
CA ALA A 636 -4.75 7.02 1.24
C ALA A 636 -6.18 7.31 1.70
N HIS A 637 -6.60 6.59 2.74
CA HIS A 637 -7.89 6.81 3.37
C HIS A 637 -7.88 8.16 4.10
N PRO A 638 -8.82 9.09 3.81
CA PRO A 638 -8.74 10.48 4.25
C PRO A 638 -8.87 10.67 5.77
N LYS A 639 -9.54 9.73 6.48
CA LYS A 639 -9.68 9.76 7.95
C LYS A 639 -8.55 9.05 8.71
N THR A 640 -8.19 7.83 8.31
CA THR A 640 -7.20 7.01 9.03
C THR A 640 -5.78 7.31 8.59
N GLY A 641 -5.58 7.82 7.36
CA GLY A 641 -4.27 7.98 6.73
C GLY A 641 -3.65 6.67 6.27
N LEU A 642 -4.36 5.54 6.42
CA LEU A 642 -3.90 4.24 5.96
C LEU A 642 -3.93 4.16 4.44
N ARG A 643 -3.01 3.40 3.86
CA ARG A 643 -2.99 3.14 2.42
C ARG A 643 -4.18 2.27 2.03
N ILE A 644 -4.76 2.61 0.88
CA ILE A 644 -5.88 1.88 0.26
C ILE A 644 -5.60 1.73 -1.23
N ASN A 645 -6.52 1.12 -1.98
CA ASN A 645 -6.46 1.00 -3.43
C ASN A 645 -7.49 1.91 -4.12
N ALA A 646 -7.51 1.88 -5.46
CA ALA A 646 -8.42 2.67 -6.28
C ALA A 646 -9.90 2.37 -6.01
N LEU A 647 -10.26 1.08 -5.85
CA LEU A 647 -11.64 0.66 -5.57
C LEU A 647 -12.16 1.23 -4.24
N ALA A 648 -11.38 1.07 -3.17
CA ALA A 648 -11.72 1.65 -1.88
C ALA A 648 -11.79 3.19 -1.94
N ALA A 649 -10.92 3.85 -2.71
CA ALA A 649 -11.01 5.30 -2.93
C ALA A 649 -12.31 5.69 -3.63
N ILE A 650 -12.76 4.92 -4.65
CA ILE A 650 -14.04 5.12 -5.35
C ILE A 650 -15.22 4.93 -4.40
N GLU A 651 -15.22 3.91 -3.57
CA GLU A 651 -16.27 3.67 -2.56
C GLU A 651 -16.35 4.83 -1.56
N ILE A 652 -15.20 5.33 -1.10
CA ILE A 652 -15.13 6.50 -0.20
C ILE A 652 -15.73 7.73 -0.90
N LEU A 653 -15.40 7.98 -2.17
CA LEU A 653 -15.97 9.08 -2.94
C LEU A 653 -17.49 8.95 -3.06
N GLN A 654 -17.99 7.75 -3.32
CA GLN A 654 -19.42 7.48 -3.40
C GLN A 654 -20.12 7.79 -2.07
N GLN A 655 -19.57 7.32 -0.95
CA GLN A 655 -20.11 7.61 0.38
C GLN A 655 -20.12 9.11 0.67
N GLN A 656 -19.06 9.83 0.31
CA GLN A 656 -18.99 11.29 0.45
C GLN A 656 -20.04 12.00 -0.41
N LYS A 657 -20.24 11.57 -1.66
CA LYS A 657 -21.27 12.12 -2.58
C LYS A 657 -22.68 11.92 -2.03
N ARG A 658 -22.99 10.71 -1.52
CA ARG A 658 -24.28 10.43 -0.86
C ARG A 658 -24.51 11.31 0.37
N GLN A 659 -23.50 11.47 1.21
CA GLN A 659 -23.59 12.35 2.40
C GLN A 659 -23.76 13.83 2.02
N ALA A 660 -23.06 14.30 0.98
CA ALA A 660 -23.19 15.66 0.48
C ALA A 660 -24.61 15.94 -0.02
N ASN A 661 -25.16 15.03 -0.85
CA ASN A 661 -26.52 15.15 -1.38
C ASN A 661 -27.60 15.07 -0.29
N ALA A 662 -27.42 14.21 0.72
CA ALA A 662 -28.31 14.13 1.88
C ALA A 662 -28.25 15.37 2.78
N SER A 663 -27.10 16.06 2.81
CA SER A 663 -26.90 17.29 3.58
C SER A 663 -27.25 18.59 2.81
N SER A 664 -27.83 18.49 1.62
CA SER A 664 -28.20 19.63 0.78
C SER A 664 -29.41 20.44 1.29
N LEU A 665 -30.02 20.02 2.40
CA LEU A 665 -30.90 20.86 3.22
C LEU A 665 -30.04 21.77 4.13
N HIS A 666 -29.65 22.92 3.60
CA HIS A 666 -28.99 24.06 4.28
C HIS A 666 -27.72 23.78 5.12
N ARG A 667 -26.55 23.73 4.45
CA ARG A 667 -25.26 23.99 5.13
C ARG A 667 -24.92 25.47 5.10
N SER A 668 -24.94 26.12 6.27
CA SER A 668 -24.55 27.54 6.42
C SER A 668 -23.06 27.77 6.13
N TRP A 669 -22.69 28.99 5.76
CA TRP A 669 -21.29 29.42 5.58
C TRP A 669 -20.41 29.07 6.81
N ILE A 670 -20.99 29.16 8.01
CA ILE A 670 -20.36 28.79 9.28
C ILE A 670 -19.99 27.30 9.32
N SER A 671 -20.86 26.40 8.83
CA SER A 671 -20.54 24.97 8.76
C SER A 671 -19.37 24.66 7.81
N LYS A 672 -19.24 25.42 6.70
CA LYS A 672 -18.12 25.30 5.76
C LYS A 672 -16.81 25.78 6.40
N GLN A 673 -16.86 26.87 7.17
CA GLN A 673 -15.69 27.37 7.91
C GLN A 673 -15.32 26.48 9.11
N MET A 674 -16.29 25.93 9.83
CA MET A 674 -16.03 24.93 10.88
C MET A 674 -15.45 23.63 10.30
N GLY A 675 -15.90 23.19 9.13
CA GLY A 675 -15.30 22.06 8.43
C GLY A 675 -13.84 22.31 8.06
N LYS A 676 -13.53 23.52 7.57
CA LYS A 676 -12.14 23.95 7.30
C LYS A 676 -11.32 24.01 8.59
N ALA A 677 -11.86 24.56 9.69
CA ALA A 677 -11.17 24.64 10.98
C ALA A 677 -10.95 23.26 11.62
N GLN A 678 -11.94 22.37 11.59
CA GLN A 678 -11.81 20.99 12.06
C GLN A 678 -10.80 20.18 11.24
N GLN A 679 -10.79 20.38 9.91
CA GLN A 679 -9.73 19.81 9.08
C GLN A 679 -8.38 20.41 9.45
N LEU A 680 -8.24 21.73 9.57
CA LEU A 680 -7.00 22.39 9.98
C LEU A 680 -6.48 21.87 11.34
N VAL A 681 -7.37 21.71 12.33
CA VAL A 681 -7.02 21.17 13.65
C VAL A 681 -6.59 19.70 13.57
N ARG A 682 -7.32 18.85 12.83
CA ARG A 682 -6.94 17.45 12.60
C ARG A 682 -5.62 17.31 11.82
N THR A 683 -5.35 18.26 10.93
CA THR A 683 -4.16 18.37 10.09
C THR A 683 -2.96 18.92 10.87
N LEU A 684 -3.17 19.76 11.89
CA LEU A 684 -2.09 20.33 12.70
C LEU A 684 -1.76 19.50 13.97
N TRP A 685 -2.69 18.69 14.47
CA TRP A 685 -2.54 17.89 15.71
C TRP A 685 -2.23 16.39 15.45
N ARG A 686 -1.94 16.01 14.20
CA ARG A 686 -1.34 14.72 13.78
C ARG A 686 -0.03 14.99 13.06
#